data_AF-A0A098LEL3-F1
#
_entry.id   AF-A0A098LEL3-F1
#
_cell.length_a   1.000
_cell.length_b   1.000
_cell.length_c   1.000
_cell.angle_alpha   90.00
_cell.angle_beta   90.00
_cell.angle_gamma   90.00
#
_symmetry.space_group_name_H-M   'P 1'
#
loop_
_entity.id
_entity.type
_entity.pdbx_description
1 polymer ?
#
loop_
_entity_poly.entity_id
_entity_poly.type
_entity_poly.pdbx_seq_one_letter_code
_entity_poly.pdbx_strand_id
1 'polypeptide(L)'
;MSSQKQYIRGFGGINHPVWAGDLTASQRETAFGNGAGQMGMSVLRIWVSDKPSEWSRELATAKRAIELGAIVFASPWNPPANMVETFTRGTQTNAKRLRSDMYGAYAQHLNDFVKYMKDNGVDLFAISVQNEPDYAHDWTWWTPQEMLRFMKENAGSINCRVISPESFSYLKNMSDPILNDPQALANMDILGAHLYGTAYSNFTYPLFKQKGAGKELWMTEVYHPNSEAQSADRWPEALETGFHIHSALADAEFQAYVWWYIRRQYSPMKEDGTISKRGYMMTHYSKFVRPGYYRVDATKNPTTDVYVSAYKKGDDVVIVALNRSTSSKTITLSIPGTKVQTWERYVTSGSKNLLKEGNINDPDGSFQVSLDAQSMTSFVGKAPAGFPIVSITAPANNSIFTSPATINITANASDPDGSISKVEFYNGAAKLGEDASSPYTYSWTNVSAGSYSITAVATDNSGNKTTSAAVAVKVNIPQSPFNGKPHNIPGTIQLEEFDLGGNGYAYFDDTPGSQVTPAVNYRSNEDVEIELCSDEGGGYNIAYIMQNEWLEYTVNVKSSGAYSLDVRAAADGDGKIFHIEVDGIDITGPINIPNTQGWQTWQTVTLRNINLTGGQHKLRLVFDSNYMNLNYLVFNDEVITDLKDNKSVATSLSPNPFGNEGLRINHIGDFKFRITDMQGAIMEEGKAFDNYSVNSNLFPGIYLLSIEDNLGIRFYKIVRQ
;
A
#
# COMPACT_ATOMS: atom_id res chain seq x y z
N MET A 1 6.49 0.72 26.85
CA MET A 1 6.22 1.57 25.67
C MET A 1 4.79 1.47 25.09
N SER A 2 3.99 0.45 25.44
CA SER A 2 2.63 0.24 24.93
C SER A 2 1.52 0.96 25.72
N SER A 3 1.71 1.21 27.02
CA SER A 3 0.70 1.91 27.85
C SER A 3 0.79 3.43 27.67
N GLN A 4 0.12 3.96 26.65
CA GLN A 4 -0.07 5.41 26.48
C GLN A 4 -1.00 5.98 27.55
N LYS A 5 -0.74 7.22 27.95
CA LYS A 5 -1.50 7.99 28.95
C LYS A 5 -2.02 9.25 28.25
N GLN A 6 -1.92 10.42 28.86
CA GLN A 6 -2.44 11.64 28.26
C GLN A 6 -1.58 12.16 27.09
N TYR A 7 -2.24 12.79 26.12
CA TYR A 7 -1.60 13.60 25.08
C TYR A 7 -1.01 14.88 25.67
N ILE A 8 0.22 15.22 25.33
CA ILE A 8 0.89 16.46 25.75
C ILE A 8 0.55 17.58 24.78
N ARG A 9 -0.18 18.56 25.28
CA ARG A 9 -0.54 19.79 24.57
C ARG A 9 0.59 20.79 24.56
N GLY A 10 1.32 20.94 25.66
CA GLY A 10 2.53 21.75 25.70
C GLY A 10 2.79 22.44 27.03
N PHE A 11 3.72 23.39 27.00
CA PHE A 11 4.26 24.07 28.16
C PHE A 11 4.41 25.55 27.87
N GLY A 12 4.23 26.41 28.86
CA GLY A 12 4.30 27.84 28.59
C GLY A 12 4.15 28.74 29.80
N GLY A 13 3.68 29.96 29.55
CA GLY A 13 3.29 30.91 30.59
C GLY A 13 2.42 32.03 30.04
N ILE A 14 2.04 32.97 30.92
CA ILE A 14 1.27 34.15 30.52
C ILE A 14 2.17 35.31 30.09
N ASN A 15 1.73 36.02 29.06
CA ASN A 15 2.13 37.40 28.78
C ASN A 15 1.01 38.33 29.26
N HIS A 16 1.35 39.36 30.04
CA HIS A 16 0.38 40.37 30.47
C HIS A 16 0.95 41.78 30.25
N PRO A 17 0.69 42.39 29.08
CA PRO A 17 1.25 43.68 28.67
C PRO A 17 0.98 44.83 29.63
N VAL A 18 -0.16 44.82 30.34
CA VAL A 18 -0.53 45.88 31.28
C VAL A 18 0.12 45.71 32.66
N TRP A 19 0.08 44.51 33.25
CA TRP A 19 0.56 44.31 34.63
C TRP A 19 2.05 44.01 34.73
N ALA A 20 2.61 43.29 33.76
CA ALA A 20 4.02 42.87 33.77
C ALA A 20 4.86 43.57 32.70
N GLY A 21 4.23 44.28 31.75
CA GLY A 21 4.86 44.80 30.53
C GLY A 21 5.03 43.70 29.48
N ASP A 22 4.81 44.04 28.21
CA ASP A 22 4.89 43.06 27.11
C ASP A 22 6.31 42.47 26.96
N LEU A 23 6.40 41.25 26.42
CA LEU A 23 7.69 40.67 26.03
C LEU A 23 8.28 41.46 24.85
N THR A 24 9.58 41.76 24.92
CA THR A 24 10.30 42.33 23.78
C THR A 24 10.42 41.30 22.64
N ALA A 25 10.80 41.75 21.44
CA ALA A 25 11.00 40.84 20.30
C ALA A 25 11.99 39.70 20.61
N SER A 26 13.13 40.00 21.25
CA SER A 26 14.11 38.98 21.65
C SER A 26 13.58 38.04 22.73
N GLN A 27 12.79 38.54 23.67
CA GLN A 27 12.17 37.71 24.72
C GLN A 27 11.13 36.76 24.14
N ARG A 28 10.40 37.15 23.08
CA ARG A 28 9.49 36.24 22.35
C ARG A 28 10.27 35.07 21.71
N GLU A 29 11.43 35.34 21.10
CA GLU A 29 12.32 34.28 20.59
C GLU A 29 12.80 33.35 21.70
N THR A 30 13.29 33.92 22.81
CA THR A 30 13.75 33.13 23.96
C THR A 30 12.64 32.28 24.55
N ALA A 31 11.40 32.78 24.57
CA ALA A 31 10.26 32.05 25.10
C ALA A 31 9.82 30.90 24.20
N PHE A 32 9.46 31.19 22.94
CA PHE A 32 8.75 30.24 22.07
C PHE A 32 9.65 29.53 21.05
N GLY A 33 10.81 30.10 20.72
CA GLY A 33 11.79 29.43 19.87
C GLY A 33 12.35 28.18 20.54
N ASN A 34 12.80 27.19 19.76
CA ASN A 34 13.31 25.92 20.27
C ASN A 34 14.81 25.68 19.96
N GLY A 35 15.54 26.70 19.56
CA GLY A 35 16.98 26.68 19.30
C GLY A 35 17.84 26.71 20.58
N ALA A 36 19.15 26.92 20.41
CA ALA A 36 20.06 27.10 21.54
C ALA A 36 19.70 28.39 22.31
N GLY A 37 19.70 28.33 23.63
CA GLY A 37 19.35 29.48 24.49
C GLY A 37 17.87 29.86 24.48
N GLN A 38 16.98 29.04 23.92
CA GLN A 38 15.53 29.26 23.90
C GLN A 38 14.79 28.13 24.62
N MET A 39 13.65 28.45 25.24
CA MET A 39 12.91 27.56 26.15
C MET A 39 11.97 26.60 25.42
N GLY A 40 11.59 26.86 24.17
CA GLY A 40 10.65 26.03 23.44
C GLY A 40 9.26 26.01 24.07
N MET A 41 8.75 27.10 24.62
CA MET A 41 7.36 27.16 25.04
C MET A 41 6.44 26.92 23.82
N SER A 42 5.39 26.15 24.01
CA SER A 42 4.41 25.76 22.98
C SER A 42 2.98 26.19 23.31
N VAL A 43 2.79 26.86 24.45
CA VAL A 43 1.53 27.43 24.89
C VAL A 43 1.78 28.86 25.34
N LEU A 44 0.93 29.78 24.91
CA LEU A 44 0.87 31.13 25.44
C LEU A 44 -0.50 31.37 26.05
N ARG A 45 -0.52 31.87 27.28
CA ARG A 45 -1.73 32.44 27.88
C ARG A 45 -1.72 33.95 27.70
N ILE A 46 -2.86 34.53 27.37
CA ILE A 46 -3.04 35.99 27.30
C ILE A 46 -4.27 36.44 28.09
N TRP A 47 -4.37 37.74 28.31
CA TRP A 47 -5.44 38.36 29.04
C TRP A 47 -6.59 38.82 28.12
N VAL A 48 -7.83 38.54 28.51
CA VAL A 48 -9.01 39.17 27.94
C VAL A 48 -9.33 40.44 28.75
N SER A 49 -9.01 41.60 28.20
CA SER A 49 -9.35 42.88 28.85
C SER A 49 -10.85 43.12 28.88
N ASP A 50 -11.35 43.59 30.02
CA ASP A 50 -12.72 44.10 30.19
C ASP A 50 -12.99 45.35 29.33
N LYS A 51 -11.93 45.96 28.77
CA LYS A 51 -11.99 47.11 27.87
C LYS A 51 -11.51 46.72 26.47
N PRO A 52 -12.41 46.63 25.47
CA PRO A 52 -12.04 46.29 24.11
C PRO A 52 -10.95 47.17 23.47
N SER A 53 -10.82 48.42 23.91
CA SER A 53 -9.76 49.33 23.47
C SER A 53 -8.34 48.86 23.81
N GLU A 54 -8.18 47.88 24.70
CA GLU A 54 -6.87 47.36 25.13
C GLU A 54 -6.48 46.04 24.46
N TRP A 55 -7.39 45.39 23.71
CA TRP A 55 -7.14 44.08 23.09
C TRP A 55 -5.97 44.07 22.10
N SER A 56 -5.66 45.21 21.47
CA SER A 56 -4.51 45.35 20.56
C SER A 56 -3.16 45.08 21.23
N ARG A 57 -3.08 45.19 22.56
CA ARG A 57 -1.84 44.99 23.33
C ARG A 57 -1.34 43.56 23.30
N GLU A 58 -2.23 42.58 23.10
CA GLU A 58 -1.86 41.15 23.07
C GLU A 58 -1.27 40.71 21.72
N LEU A 59 -1.55 41.46 20.64
CA LEU A 59 -1.34 40.99 19.26
C LEU A 59 0.12 40.68 18.95
N ALA A 60 1.07 41.53 19.37
CA ALA A 60 2.46 41.40 18.94
C ALA A 60 3.13 40.13 19.49
N THR A 61 2.88 39.80 20.76
CA THR A 61 3.40 38.58 21.38
C THR A 61 2.62 37.35 20.93
N ALA A 62 1.29 37.44 20.81
CA ALA A 62 0.47 36.31 20.37
C ALA A 62 0.77 35.88 18.93
N LYS A 63 0.91 36.82 17.98
CA LYS A 63 1.33 36.53 16.61
C LYS A 63 2.66 35.80 16.57
N ARG A 64 3.65 36.32 17.30
CA ARG A 64 4.99 35.75 17.27
C ARG A 64 5.03 34.35 17.90
N ALA A 65 4.25 34.12 18.95
CA ALA A 65 4.11 32.79 19.54
C ALA A 65 3.55 31.78 18.52
N ILE A 66 2.50 32.16 17.77
CA ILE A 66 1.90 31.31 16.71
C ILE A 66 2.89 31.04 15.59
N GLU A 67 3.63 32.06 15.10
CA GLU A 67 4.67 31.89 14.08
C GLU A 67 5.75 30.90 14.51
N LEU A 68 6.06 30.84 15.81
CA LEU A 68 7.02 29.90 16.40
C LEU A 68 6.39 28.55 16.79
N GLY A 69 5.12 28.33 16.42
CA GLY A 69 4.42 27.05 16.57
C GLY A 69 3.74 26.84 17.92
N ALA A 70 3.54 27.89 18.73
CA ALA A 70 2.76 27.82 19.96
C ALA A 70 1.27 28.02 19.71
N ILE A 71 0.43 27.40 20.54
CA ILE A 71 -0.99 27.74 20.63
C ILE A 71 -1.20 28.91 21.59
N VAL A 72 -2.29 29.66 21.41
CA VAL A 72 -2.66 30.77 22.28
C VAL A 72 -4.02 30.51 22.90
N PHE A 73 -4.16 30.66 24.21
CA PHE A 73 -5.46 30.72 24.89
C PHE A 73 -5.57 31.97 25.75
N ALA A 74 -6.79 32.38 26.06
CA ALA A 74 -7.05 33.63 26.77
C ALA A 74 -7.93 33.42 28.00
N SER A 75 -7.64 34.18 29.07
CA SER A 75 -8.45 34.17 30.30
C SER A 75 -8.92 35.58 30.67
N PRO A 76 -10.20 35.77 31.01
CA PRO A 76 -10.72 37.03 31.55
C PRO A 76 -10.58 37.09 33.08
N TRP A 77 -10.27 38.27 33.61
CA TRP A 77 -10.33 38.53 35.06
C TRP A 77 -11.65 39.20 35.46
N ASN A 78 -12.12 40.15 34.66
CA ASN A 78 -13.37 40.86 34.90
C ASN A 78 -14.19 40.92 33.61
N PRO A 79 -15.53 40.86 33.69
CA PRO A 79 -16.40 41.35 32.64
C PRO A 79 -16.30 42.88 32.48
N PRO A 80 -16.76 43.45 31.35
CA PRO A 80 -16.96 44.88 31.21
C PRO A 80 -17.75 45.46 32.39
N ALA A 81 -17.34 46.63 32.89
CA ALA A 81 -17.84 47.18 34.15
C ALA A 81 -19.37 47.33 34.22
N ASN A 82 -20.04 47.57 33.08
CA ASN A 82 -21.50 47.68 32.99
C ASN A 82 -22.25 46.34 33.19
N MET A 83 -21.54 45.21 33.13
CA MET A 83 -22.08 43.87 33.34
C MET A 83 -21.93 43.37 34.78
N VAL A 84 -21.15 44.09 35.61
CA VAL A 84 -20.78 43.68 36.96
C VAL A 84 -21.68 44.37 37.99
N GLU A 85 -22.00 43.65 39.07
CA GLU A 85 -22.59 44.22 40.28
C GLU A 85 -21.75 43.88 41.52
N THR A 86 -21.94 44.65 42.58
CA THR A 86 -21.32 44.38 43.88
C THR A 86 -22.26 43.64 44.82
N PHE A 87 -21.70 42.79 45.67
CA PHE A 87 -22.41 42.06 46.72
C PHE A 87 -21.52 41.86 47.94
N THR A 88 -22.11 41.41 49.05
CA THR A 88 -21.34 41.03 50.25
C THR A 88 -21.03 39.54 50.22
N ARG A 89 -19.74 39.19 50.29
CA ARG A 89 -19.23 37.81 50.37
C ARG A 89 -18.39 37.64 51.62
N GLY A 90 -18.94 36.98 52.64
CA GLY A 90 -18.28 36.88 53.94
C GLY A 90 -18.02 38.27 54.52
N THR A 91 -16.73 38.62 54.72
CA THR A 91 -16.31 39.94 55.21
C THR A 91 -16.09 40.99 54.10
N GLN A 92 -16.08 40.59 52.83
CA GLN A 92 -15.89 41.51 51.71
C GLN A 92 -17.23 42.14 51.32
N THR A 93 -17.42 43.44 51.60
CA THR A 93 -18.68 44.16 51.33
C THR A 93 -18.81 44.67 49.89
N ASN A 94 -17.70 44.71 49.14
CA ASN A 94 -17.60 45.21 47.78
C ASN A 94 -17.17 44.11 46.79
N ALA A 95 -17.49 42.84 47.09
CA ALA A 95 -17.17 41.72 46.20
C ALA A 95 -17.90 41.90 44.87
N LYS A 96 -17.28 41.54 43.75
CA LYS A 96 -17.86 41.66 42.40
C LYS A 96 -18.38 40.32 41.90
N ARG A 97 -19.48 40.33 41.16
CA ARG A 97 -19.95 39.18 40.37
C ARG A 97 -20.55 39.65 39.04
N LEU A 98 -20.59 38.77 38.06
CA LEU A 98 -21.34 39.03 36.82
C LEU A 98 -22.85 39.05 37.14
N ARG A 99 -23.56 40.08 36.69
CA ARG A 99 -25.02 40.13 36.85
C ARG A 99 -25.69 38.99 36.09
N SER A 100 -26.65 38.33 36.73
CA SER A 100 -27.31 37.15 36.16
C SER A 100 -28.08 37.41 34.86
N ASP A 101 -28.53 38.65 34.62
CA ASP A 101 -29.19 39.07 33.38
C ASP A 101 -28.20 39.40 32.25
N MET A 102 -26.89 39.45 32.53
CA MET A 102 -25.84 39.83 31.59
C MET A 102 -25.02 38.64 31.08
N TYR A 103 -25.40 37.40 31.38
CA TYR A 103 -24.63 36.21 30.98
C TYR A 103 -24.50 36.07 29.45
N GLY A 104 -25.58 36.29 28.71
CA GLY A 104 -25.54 36.29 27.25
C GLY A 104 -24.64 37.41 26.68
N ALA A 105 -24.70 38.60 27.28
CA ALA A 105 -23.85 39.73 26.88
C ALA A 105 -22.37 39.47 27.17
N TYR A 106 -22.06 38.76 28.27
CA TYR A 106 -20.70 38.37 28.59
C TYR A 106 -20.16 37.30 27.63
N ALA A 107 -20.96 36.29 27.28
CA ALA A 107 -20.59 35.33 26.25
C ALA A 107 -20.33 36.03 24.89
N GLN A 108 -21.11 37.05 24.55
CA GLN A 108 -20.86 37.87 23.37
C GLN A 108 -19.55 38.66 23.47
N HIS A 109 -19.22 39.24 24.63
CA HIS A 109 -17.92 39.90 24.84
C HIS A 109 -16.73 38.94 24.63
N LEU A 110 -16.82 37.70 25.10
CA LEU A 110 -15.81 36.68 24.83
C LEU A 110 -15.73 36.33 23.34
N ASN A 111 -16.87 36.21 22.65
CA ASN A 111 -16.91 36.03 21.20
C ASN A 111 -16.29 37.20 20.42
N ASP A 112 -16.53 38.43 20.86
CA ASP A 112 -15.98 39.63 20.25
C ASP A 112 -14.45 39.65 20.40
N PHE A 113 -13.91 39.21 21.54
CA PHE A 113 -12.47 39.03 21.72
C PHE A 113 -11.91 37.95 20.79
N VAL A 114 -12.54 36.77 20.72
CA VAL A 114 -12.15 35.69 19.81
C VAL A 114 -12.13 36.19 18.36
N LYS A 115 -13.19 36.87 17.94
CA LYS A 115 -13.29 37.46 16.61
C LYS A 115 -12.21 38.50 16.36
N TYR A 116 -12.01 39.42 17.30
CA TYR A 116 -10.99 40.47 17.17
C TYR A 116 -9.59 39.88 16.99
N MET A 117 -9.22 38.88 17.81
CA MET A 117 -7.92 38.21 17.71
C MET A 117 -7.78 37.53 16.34
N LYS A 118 -8.82 36.80 15.90
CA LYS A 118 -8.84 36.09 14.62
C LYS A 118 -8.72 37.03 13.43
N ASP A 119 -9.49 38.12 13.41
CA ASP A 119 -9.43 39.16 12.36
C ASP A 119 -8.04 39.82 12.28
N ASN A 120 -7.29 39.77 13.39
CA ASN A 120 -5.92 40.28 13.47
C ASN A 120 -4.86 39.18 13.27
N GLY A 121 -5.21 37.97 12.84
CA GLY A 121 -4.24 36.89 12.55
C GLY A 121 -3.80 36.08 13.77
N VAL A 122 -4.59 36.08 14.84
CA VAL A 122 -4.38 35.24 16.03
C VAL A 122 -5.61 34.35 16.21
N ASP A 123 -5.54 33.12 15.72
CA ASP A 123 -6.61 32.14 15.93
C ASP A 123 -6.45 31.51 17.32
N LEU A 124 -7.32 31.90 18.26
CA LEU A 124 -7.26 31.38 19.62
C LEU A 124 -7.60 29.89 19.64
N PHE A 125 -6.78 29.12 20.34
CA PHE A 125 -7.04 27.71 20.56
C PHE A 125 -8.23 27.49 21.50
N ALA A 126 -8.31 28.31 22.56
CA ALA A 126 -9.35 28.28 23.58
C ALA A 126 -9.52 29.62 24.30
N ILE A 127 -10.66 29.82 24.95
CA ILE A 127 -10.94 30.96 25.82
C ILE A 127 -11.59 30.47 27.12
N SER A 128 -11.19 31.04 28.25
CA SER A 128 -11.72 30.71 29.57
C SER A 128 -12.95 31.52 29.91
N VAL A 129 -13.82 30.95 30.75
CA VAL A 129 -14.97 31.67 31.33
C VAL A 129 -14.53 32.70 32.37
N GLN A 130 -13.56 32.35 33.23
CA GLN A 130 -13.13 33.21 34.34
C GLN A 130 -11.82 32.70 34.91
N ASN A 131 -10.87 33.60 35.14
CA ASN A 131 -9.70 33.33 35.97
C ASN A 131 -10.08 33.24 37.45
N GLU A 132 -9.72 32.14 38.13
CA GLU A 132 -9.83 31.97 39.59
C GLU A 132 -11.16 32.48 40.19
N PRO A 133 -12.30 31.94 39.74
CA PRO A 133 -13.63 32.34 40.23
C PRO A 133 -13.81 32.16 41.74
N ASP A 134 -13.00 31.29 42.35
CA ASP A 134 -13.01 30.91 43.76
C ASP A 134 -11.89 31.54 44.60
N TYR A 135 -11.13 32.49 44.02
CA TYR A 135 -10.16 33.32 44.74
C TYR A 135 -10.22 34.81 44.31
N ALA A 136 -11.39 35.26 43.87
CA ALA A 136 -11.59 36.53 43.18
C ALA A 136 -11.66 37.78 44.07
N HIS A 137 -10.79 37.91 45.07
CA HIS A 137 -10.79 39.06 45.98
C HIS A 137 -10.68 40.40 45.24
N ASP A 138 -9.82 40.46 44.21
CA ASP A 138 -9.54 41.67 43.43
C ASP A 138 -10.26 41.70 42.06
N TRP A 139 -10.95 40.62 41.69
CA TRP A 139 -11.66 40.48 40.43
C TRP A 139 -13.08 39.93 40.63
N THR A 140 -13.62 39.19 39.67
CA THR A 140 -15.04 38.80 39.64
C THR A 140 -15.25 37.38 40.18
N TRP A 141 -16.00 37.25 41.26
CA TRP A 141 -16.37 35.98 41.88
C TRP A 141 -17.43 35.24 41.07
N TRP A 142 -17.32 33.92 41.07
CA TRP A 142 -18.39 33.02 40.62
C TRP A 142 -18.50 31.84 41.59
N THR A 143 -19.70 31.60 42.08
CA THR A 143 -20.01 30.36 42.81
C THR A 143 -20.01 29.17 41.84
N PRO A 144 -19.88 27.92 42.35
CA PRO A 144 -20.03 26.73 41.51
C PRO A 144 -21.35 26.69 40.72
N GLN A 145 -22.43 27.24 41.28
CA GLN A 145 -23.75 27.26 40.66
C GLN A 145 -23.88 28.36 39.59
N GLU A 146 -23.29 29.54 39.82
CA GLU A 146 -23.22 30.59 38.79
C GLU A 146 -22.38 30.11 37.60
N MET A 147 -21.24 29.47 37.86
CA MET A 147 -20.40 28.84 36.82
C MET A 147 -21.17 27.75 36.07
N LEU A 148 -21.82 26.82 36.79
CA LEU A 148 -22.64 25.77 36.18
C LEU A 148 -23.72 26.37 35.27
N ARG A 149 -24.44 27.39 35.75
CA ARG A 149 -25.51 28.04 34.99
C ARG A 149 -24.98 28.62 33.68
N PHE A 150 -23.88 29.37 33.74
CA PHE A 150 -23.25 29.92 32.53
C PHE A 150 -22.78 28.82 31.57
N MET A 151 -22.16 27.76 32.09
CA MET A 151 -21.72 26.63 31.28
C MET A 151 -22.89 25.94 30.56
N LYS A 152 -24.07 25.85 31.17
CA LYS A 152 -25.27 25.26 30.54
C LYS A 152 -25.91 26.19 29.52
N GLU A 153 -26.12 27.44 29.90
CA GLU A 153 -27.01 28.37 29.19
C GLU A 153 -26.27 29.21 28.14
N ASN A 154 -24.96 29.43 28.28
CA ASN A 154 -24.24 30.44 27.50
C ASN A 154 -22.92 29.94 26.88
N ALA A 155 -22.20 29.01 27.53
CA ALA A 155 -20.90 28.58 27.00
C ALA A 155 -20.99 27.95 25.60
N GLY A 156 -22.08 27.25 25.28
CA GLY A 156 -22.31 26.67 23.95
C GLY A 156 -22.46 27.70 22.81
N SER A 157 -22.63 29.00 23.11
CA SER A 157 -22.65 30.06 22.08
C SER A 157 -21.25 30.65 21.80
N ILE A 158 -20.22 30.23 22.53
CA ILE A 158 -18.85 30.74 22.35
C ILE A 158 -18.21 30.04 21.15
N ASN A 159 -17.73 30.82 20.17
CA ASN A 159 -17.14 30.37 18.92
C ASN A 159 -15.64 30.02 19.06
N CYS A 160 -15.29 29.36 20.17
CA CYS A 160 -13.94 28.91 20.49
C CYS A 160 -14.04 27.76 21.51
N ARG A 161 -12.97 26.99 21.70
CA ARG A 161 -12.96 25.98 22.78
C ARG A 161 -13.10 26.67 24.13
N VAL A 162 -13.94 26.14 25.01
CA VAL A 162 -14.21 26.74 26.32
C VAL A 162 -13.38 26.07 27.41
N ILE A 163 -12.60 26.88 28.14
CA ILE A 163 -11.90 26.50 29.37
C ILE A 163 -12.76 26.87 30.58
N SER A 164 -12.92 25.93 31.51
CA SER A 164 -13.58 26.17 32.80
C SER A 164 -13.10 25.14 33.84
N PRO A 165 -13.12 25.43 35.16
CA PRO A 165 -13.42 26.72 35.78
C PRO A 165 -12.17 27.56 36.14
N GLU A 166 -10.95 27.05 35.91
CA GLU A 166 -9.70 27.69 36.36
C GLU A 166 -9.67 28.00 37.87
N SER A 167 -10.13 27.05 38.70
CA SER A 167 -10.03 27.16 40.16
C SER A 167 -8.58 27.40 40.61
N PHE A 168 -8.37 28.32 41.57
CA PHE A 168 -7.04 28.75 42.01
C PHE A 168 -6.18 27.60 42.59
N SER A 169 -6.82 26.60 43.18
CA SER A 169 -6.17 25.48 43.86
C SER A 169 -6.73 24.12 43.43
N TYR A 170 -7.26 24.05 42.20
CA TYR A 170 -7.88 22.87 41.64
C TYR A 170 -8.95 22.26 42.58
N LEU A 171 -9.77 23.14 43.17
CA LEU A 171 -10.84 22.75 44.08
C LEU A 171 -11.95 22.08 43.28
N LYS A 172 -12.20 20.80 43.58
CA LYS A 172 -13.09 19.95 42.81
C LYS A 172 -14.54 20.42 42.90
N ASN A 173 -14.95 21.08 43.98
CA ASN A 173 -16.27 21.67 44.14
C ASN A 173 -16.63 22.70 43.03
N MET A 174 -15.65 23.36 42.40
CA MET A 174 -15.88 24.28 41.28
C MET A 174 -16.12 23.55 39.95
N SER A 175 -15.60 22.33 39.78
CA SER A 175 -15.64 21.58 38.51
C SER A 175 -16.59 20.38 38.53
N ASP A 176 -16.84 19.79 39.70
CA ASP A 176 -17.77 18.68 39.89
C ASP A 176 -19.18 18.99 39.35
N PRO A 177 -19.77 20.19 39.54
CA PRO A 177 -21.08 20.48 38.98
C PRO A 177 -21.10 20.42 37.45
N ILE A 178 -20.04 20.93 36.79
CA ILE A 178 -19.92 20.90 35.33
C ILE A 178 -19.82 19.45 34.84
N LEU A 179 -18.97 18.63 35.47
CA LEU A 179 -18.79 17.22 35.11
C LEU A 179 -20.05 16.38 35.35
N ASN A 180 -20.88 16.77 36.32
CA ASN A 180 -22.10 16.04 36.66
C ASN A 180 -23.33 16.46 35.85
N ASP A 181 -23.29 17.59 35.15
CA ASP A 181 -24.37 18.05 34.27
C ASP A 181 -24.03 17.79 32.79
N PRO A 182 -24.79 16.94 32.08
CA PRO A 182 -24.45 16.57 30.70
C PRO A 182 -24.40 17.75 29.72
N GLN A 183 -25.24 18.78 29.91
CA GLN A 183 -25.26 19.95 29.03
C GLN A 183 -24.06 20.85 29.29
N ALA A 184 -23.74 21.10 30.57
CA ALA A 184 -22.55 21.86 30.94
C ALA A 184 -21.27 21.16 30.46
N LEU A 185 -21.18 19.85 30.64
CA LEU A 185 -20.05 19.04 30.17
C LEU A 185 -19.92 19.05 28.65
N ALA A 186 -21.04 19.01 27.91
CA ALA A 186 -21.02 19.12 26.46
C ALA A 186 -20.37 20.43 25.99
N ASN A 187 -20.66 21.53 26.68
CA ASN A 187 -20.17 22.88 26.36
C ASN A 187 -18.75 23.18 26.90
N MET A 188 -18.17 22.33 27.75
CA MET A 188 -16.78 22.48 28.19
C MET A 188 -15.87 21.69 27.25
N ASP A 189 -14.80 22.30 26.73
CA ASP A 189 -13.79 21.57 25.94
C ASP A 189 -12.58 21.19 26.79
N ILE A 190 -12.22 22.06 27.73
CA ILE A 190 -11.00 21.95 28.52
C ILE A 190 -11.34 22.20 29.99
N LEU A 191 -11.00 21.25 30.86
CA LEU A 191 -10.98 21.49 32.29
C LEU A 191 -9.68 22.23 32.64
N GLY A 192 -9.80 23.51 32.95
CA GLY A 192 -8.70 24.35 33.41
C GLY A 192 -8.61 24.38 34.93
N ALA A 193 -7.40 24.31 35.47
CA ALA A 193 -7.13 24.45 36.91
C ALA A 193 -5.79 25.14 37.16
N HIS A 194 -5.69 25.85 38.27
CA HIS A 194 -4.42 26.34 38.80
C HIS A 194 -3.99 25.46 39.98
N LEU A 195 -2.74 25.57 40.41
CA LEU A 195 -2.17 24.72 41.46
C LEU A 195 -1.58 25.48 42.65
N TYR A 196 -2.10 26.68 42.96
CA TYR A 196 -1.63 27.43 44.11
C TYR A 196 -1.99 26.73 45.42
N GLY A 197 -0.97 26.27 46.15
CA GLY A 197 -1.14 25.57 47.43
C GLY A 197 -1.83 24.21 47.33
N THR A 198 -2.04 23.68 46.11
CA THR A 198 -2.70 22.39 45.94
C THR A 198 -1.80 21.27 46.46
N ALA A 199 -2.27 20.55 47.47
CA ALA A 199 -1.56 19.37 47.96
C ALA A 199 -1.44 18.31 46.86
N TYR A 200 -0.30 17.63 46.76
CA TYR A 200 -0.07 16.58 45.76
C TYR A 200 -1.11 15.44 45.85
N SER A 201 -1.68 15.16 47.02
CA SER A 201 -2.79 14.21 47.17
C SER A 201 -4.06 14.63 46.40
N ASN A 202 -4.24 15.93 46.14
CA ASN A 202 -5.38 16.49 45.41
C ASN A 202 -5.11 16.68 43.91
N PHE A 203 -3.97 16.24 43.40
CA PHE A 203 -3.64 16.29 41.98
C PHE A 203 -4.50 15.31 41.17
N THR A 204 -4.76 14.12 41.73
CA THR A 204 -5.62 13.14 41.09
C THR A 204 -7.07 13.61 41.05
N TYR A 205 -7.78 13.29 39.97
CA TYR A 205 -9.20 13.63 39.84
C TYR A 205 -10.03 12.47 39.26
N PRO A 206 -10.51 11.55 40.12
CA PRO A 206 -11.26 10.38 39.68
C PRO A 206 -12.53 10.69 38.88
N LEU A 207 -13.26 11.76 39.23
CA LEU A 207 -14.47 12.14 38.49
C LEU A 207 -14.16 12.58 37.06
N PHE A 208 -13.08 13.34 36.85
CA PHE A 208 -12.65 13.69 35.49
C PHE A 208 -12.22 12.45 34.71
N LYS A 209 -11.56 11.47 35.34
CA LYS A 209 -11.26 10.18 34.70
C LYS A 209 -12.51 9.43 34.27
N GLN A 210 -13.58 9.51 35.06
CA GLN A 210 -14.84 8.86 34.76
C GLN A 210 -15.64 9.56 33.66
N LYS A 211 -15.63 10.90 33.63
CA LYS A 211 -16.58 11.69 32.81
C LYS A 211 -15.95 12.59 31.75
N GLY A 212 -14.65 12.89 31.85
CA GLY A 212 -13.93 13.83 30.98
C GLY A 212 -13.48 13.24 29.65
N ALA A 213 -14.08 12.14 29.17
CA ALA A 213 -13.71 11.55 27.89
C ALA A 213 -13.91 12.57 26.75
N GLY A 214 -12.88 12.75 25.92
CA GLY A 214 -12.87 13.75 24.85
C GLY A 214 -12.64 15.20 25.30
N LYS A 215 -12.43 15.44 26.60
CA LYS A 215 -12.10 16.76 27.15
C LYS A 215 -10.60 16.85 27.43
N GLU A 216 -10.03 18.04 27.30
CA GLU A 216 -8.64 18.26 27.72
C GLU A 216 -8.55 18.63 29.21
N LEU A 217 -7.41 18.37 29.85
CA LEU A 217 -7.11 18.73 31.24
C LEU A 217 -5.84 19.56 31.32
N TRP A 218 -5.96 20.85 31.64
CA TRP A 218 -4.85 21.80 31.59
C TRP A 218 -4.58 22.44 32.95
N MET A 219 -3.30 22.51 33.31
CA MET A 219 -2.84 23.37 34.40
C MET A 219 -2.49 24.73 33.80
N THR A 220 -3.35 25.72 33.99
CA THR A 220 -3.34 26.98 33.23
C THR A 220 -2.61 28.13 33.92
N GLU A 221 -2.28 28.00 35.21
CA GLU A 221 -1.48 28.97 35.94
C GLU A 221 -0.87 28.38 37.21
N VAL A 222 0.43 28.65 37.43
CA VAL A 222 1.08 28.53 38.73
C VAL A 222 2.42 29.29 38.71
N TYR A 223 2.90 29.70 39.89
CA TYR A 223 4.34 29.81 40.17
C TYR A 223 4.67 28.88 41.34
N HIS A 224 5.82 28.20 41.28
CA HIS A 224 6.20 27.24 42.33
C HIS A 224 7.73 27.21 42.53
N PRO A 225 8.25 27.25 43.77
CA PRO A 225 7.51 27.13 45.04
C PRO A 225 7.02 28.46 45.65
N ASN A 226 7.54 29.61 45.19
CA ASN A 226 7.22 30.92 45.73
C ASN A 226 7.35 32.02 44.67
N SER A 227 6.93 33.23 45.00
CA SER A 227 7.08 34.44 44.16
C SER A 227 8.02 35.48 44.81
N GLU A 228 9.00 35.02 45.60
CA GLU A 228 9.93 35.91 46.29
C GLU A 228 10.80 36.69 45.29
N ALA A 229 11.17 37.92 45.65
CA ALA A 229 12.05 38.73 44.83
C ALA A 229 13.39 38.03 44.57
N GLN A 230 13.89 38.15 43.33
CA GLN A 230 15.18 37.61 42.87
C GLN A 230 15.42 36.12 43.21
N SER A 231 14.36 35.31 43.21
CA SER A 231 14.41 33.89 43.60
C SER A 231 14.66 32.92 42.44
N ALA A 232 14.52 33.36 41.18
CA ALA A 232 14.46 32.46 40.03
C ALA A 232 15.70 31.57 39.81
N ASP A 233 16.87 32.00 40.30
CA ASP A 233 18.15 31.28 40.19
C ASP A 233 18.58 30.54 41.47
N ARG A 234 17.77 30.55 42.53
CA ARG A 234 18.09 29.87 43.79
C ARG A 234 18.21 28.35 43.56
N TRP A 235 19.32 27.78 44.01
CA TRP A 235 19.59 26.35 43.98
C TRP A 235 19.82 25.81 45.39
N PRO A 236 19.25 24.65 45.77
CA PRO A 236 18.46 23.71 44.96
C PRO A 236 16.97 24.06 44.82
N GLU A 237 16.50 25.21 45.32
CA GLU A 237 15.07 25.59 45.35
C GLU A 237 14.38 25.43 43.99
N ALA A 238 15.03 25.77 42.87
CA ALA A 238 14.47 25.60 41.54
C ALA A 238 14.06 24.15 41.23
N LEU A 239 14.67 23.12 41.84
CA LEU A 239 14.27 21.71 41.65
C LEU A 239 12.80 21.46 42.04
N GLU A 240 12.22 22.26 42.94
CA GLU A 240 10.79 22.18 43.26
C GLU A 240 9.91 22.49 42.04
N THR A 241 10.34 23.39 41.14
CA THR A 241 9.65 23.61 39.86
C THR A 241 9.67 22.34 39.01
N GLY A 242 10.81 21.65 38.92
CA GLY A 242 10.93 20.39 38.18
C GLY A 242 10.08 19.28 38.77
N PHE A 243 10.03 19.18 40.10
CA PHE A 243 9.22 18.21 40.83
C PHE A 243 7.71 18.49 40.67
N HIS A 244 7.31 19.75 40.69
CA HIS A 244 5.93 20.15 40.51
C HIS A 244 5.43 19.83 39.08
N ILE A 245 6.24 20.11 38.06
CA ILE A 245 5.93 19.71 36.67
C ILE A 245 5.82 18.19 36.56
N HIS A 246 6.79 17.44 37.12
CA HIS A 246 6.73 15.98 37.14
C HIS A 246 5.40 15.48 37.73
N SER A 247 5.02 15.98 38.90
CA SER A 247 3.81 15.53 39.60
C SER A 247 2.54 15.93 38.84
N ALA A 248 2.50 17.12 38.24
CA ALA A 248 1.39 17.56 37.40
C ALA A 248 1.19 16.63 36.18
N LEU A 249 2.26 16.15 35.57
CA LEU A 249 2.18 15.26 34.40
C LEU A 249 1.98 13.79 34.81
N ALA A 250 2.73 13.30 35.78
CA ALA A 250 2.75 11.89 36.15
C ALA A 250 1.54 11.52 37.02
N ASP A 251 1.13 12.37 37.95
CA ASP A 251 0.08 12.06 38.93
C ASP A 251 -1.28 12.64 38.58
N ALA A 252 -1.35 13.91 38.18
CA ALA A 252 -2.62 14.53 37.77
C ALA A 252 -3.00 14.22 36.31
N GLU A 253 -2.04 13.81 35.50
CA GLU A 253 -2.18 13.61 34.05
C GLU A 253 -2.63 14.87 33.30
N PHE A 254 -2.14 16.04 33.73
CA PHE A 254 -2.29 17.28 32.97
C PHE A 254 -1.63 17.16 31.59
N GLN A 255 -2.23 17.83 30.62
CA GLN A 255 -1.81 17.86 29.22
C GLN A 255 -1.06 19.14 28.88
N ALA A 256 -1.36 20.22 29.59
CA ALA A 256 -0.64 21.48 29.52
C ALA A 256 -0.16 21.90 30.92
N TYR A 257 1.00 22.53 30.98
CA TYR A 257 1.52 23.18 32.19
C TYR A 257 1.93 24.61 31.85
N VAL A 258 1.22 25.58 32.43
CA VAL A 258 1.37 27.00 32.09
C VAL A 258 1.76 27.76 33.35
N TRP A 259 2.93 28.38 33.30
CA TRP A 259 3.42 29.26 34.35
C TRP A 259 2.60 30.55 34.40
N TRP A 260 2.73 31.30 35.50
CA TRP A 260 2.31 32.70 35.55
C TRP A 260 3.17 33.58 34.63
N TYR A 261 3.61 34.77 35.03
CA TYR A 261 4.39 35.64 34.14
C TYR A 261 5.63 34.95 33.57
N ILE A 262 5.76 34.91 32.25
CA ILE A 262 6.95 34.35 31.57
C ILE A 262 8.22 35.08 32.05
N ARG A 263 8.18 36.42 32.03
CA ARG A 263 9.27 37.31 32.46
C ARG A 263 8.98 37.88 33.85
N ARG A 264 9.76 37.45 34.83
CA ARG A 264 9.77 38.01 36.20
C ARG A 264 10.98 37.54 36.99
N GLN A 265 11.36 38.28 38.01
CA GLN A 265 12.45 37.94 38.93
C GLN A 265 12.32 36.60 39.69
N TYR A 266 11.16 35.93 39.64
CA TYR A 266 10.90 34.60 40.20
C TYR A 266 10.50 33.56 39.14
N SER A 267 10.57 33.92 37.85
CA SER A 267 9.95 33.20 36.75
C SER A 267 10.96 32.48 35.85
N PRO A 268 10.50 31.70 34.85
CA PRO A 268 11.34 31.05 33.85
C PRO A 268 12.31 31.98 33.12
N MET A 269 11.89 33.20 32.82
CA MET A 269 12.74 34.24 32.24
C MET A 269 12.94 35.38 33.23
N LYS A 270 14.19 35.79 33.42
CA LYS A 270 14.55 36.94 34.26
C LYS A 270 14.24 38.25 33.52
N GLU A 271 14.26 39.36 34.26
CA GLU A 271 13.98 40.69 33.69
C GLU A 271 14.99 41.09 32.59
N ASP A 272 16.22 40.56 32.64
CA ASP A 272 17.25 40.74 31.61
C ASP A 272 17.03 39.91 30.32
N GLY A 273 15.97 39.09 30.27
CA GLY A 273 15.62 38.24 29.14
C GLY A 273 16.34 36.89 29.09
N THR A 274 17.20 36.57 30.07
CA THR A 274 17.88 35.27 30.15
C THR A 274 17.04 34.22 30.88
N ILE A 275 17.29 32.94 30.59
CA ILE A 275 16.61 31.80 31.22
C ILE A 275 17.14 31.62 32.65
N SER A 276 16.24 31.50 33.63
CA SER A 276 16.59 31.24 35.02
C SER A 276 16.76 29.76 35.32
N LYS A 277 17.23 29.38 36.52
CA LYS A 277 17.22 27.97 36.98
C LYS A 277 15.82 27.36 36.93
N ARG A 278 14.78 28.09 37.38
CA ARG A 278 13.38 27.64 37.24
C ARG A 278 12.99 27.48 35.77
N GLY A 279 13.47 28.35 34.89
CA GLY A 279 13.26 28.26 33.45
C GLY A 279 13.91 27.04 32.83
N TYR A 280 15.13 26.69 33.25
CA TYR A 280 15.77 25.45 32.81
C TYR A 280 15.00 24.21 33.28
N MET A 281 14.40 24.23 34.48
CA MET A 281 13.55 23.13 34.91
C MET A 281 12.38 22.91 33.95
N MET A 282 11.71 23.98 33.53
CA MET A 282 10.65 23.86 32.55
C MET A 282 11.17 23.46 31.17
N THR A 283 12.36 23.95 30.78
CA THR A 283 13.00 23.66 29.48
C THR A 283 13.31 22.17 29.28
N HIS A 284 13.61 21.42 30.35
CA HIS A 284 13.75 19.96 30.28
C HIS A 284 12.48 19.23 29.79
N TYR A 285 11.32 19.86 29.91
CA TYR A 285 10.05 19.38 29.36
C TYR A 285 9.73 20.11 28.05
N SER A 286 9.61 21.45 28.08
CA SER A 286 9.11 22.24 26.95
C SER A 286 9.97 22.07 25.69
N LYS A 287 11.29 21.96 25.83
CA LYS A 287 12.20 21.83 24.68
C LYS A 287 12.09 20.48 23.96
N PHE A 288 11.86 19.41 24.72
CA PHE A 288 11.99 18.03 24.23
C PHE A 288 10.65 17.30 24.10
N VAL A 289 9.73 17.51 25.05
CA VAL A 289 8.38 16.93 25.04
C VAL A 289 7.44 17.86 24.27
N ARG A 290 7.51 17.79 22.94
CA ARG A 290 6.78 18.68 22.03
C ARG A 290 5.28 18.32 21.95
N PRO A 291 4.42 19.27 21.54
CA PRO A 291 3.05 18.94 21.17
C PRO A 291 3.01 17.74 20.20
N GLY A 292 2.15 16.76 20.48
CA GLY A 292 2.09 15.51 19.72
C GLY A 292 2.65 14.29 20.46
N TYR A 293 3.45 14.51 21.50
CA TYR A 293 3.90 13.44 22.38
C TYR A 293 2.75 12.95 23.27
N TYR A 294 2.77 11.67 23.62
CA TYR A 294 1.95 11.10 24.69
C TYR A 294 2.86 10.79 25.87
N ARG A 295 2.40 11.08 27.10
CA ARG A 295 3.01 10.47 28.28
C ARG A 295 2.83 8.94 28.18
N VAL A 296 3.83 8.19 28.59
CA VAL A 296 3.75 6.74 28.76
C VAL A 296 3.93 6.36 30.21
N ASP A 297 3.47 5.17 30.56
CA ASP A 297 3.71 4.64 31.89
C ASP A 297 5.21 4.40 32.13
N ALA A 298 5.68 4.75 33.32
CA ALA A 298 7.07 4.62 33.75
C ALA A 298 7.10 4.51 35.28
N THR A 299 8.14 3.86 35.82
CA THR A 299 8.39 3.83 37.26
C THR A 299 8.67 5.25 37.76
N LYS A 300 7.65 5.89 38.35
CA LYS A 300 7.69 7.32 38.69
C LYS A 300 8.76 7.67 39.73
N ASN A 301 9.01 6.76 40.68
CA ASN A 301 9.99 6.94 41.76
C ASN A 301 10.82 5.64 41.91
N PRO A 302 11.84 5.44 41.06
CA PRO A 302 12.62 4.19 41.04
C PRO A 302 13.53 4.02 42.27
N THR A 303 13.90 5.11 42.93
CA THR A 303 14.66 5.12 44.18
C THR A 303 14.41 6.45 44.89
N THR A 304 14.58 6.48 46.22
CA THR A 304 14.32 7.66 47.05
C THR A 304 14.92 8.94 46.45
N ASP A 305 14.08 9.98 46.36
CA ASP A 305 14.37 11.30 45.79
C ASP A 305 14.67 11.36 44.29
N VAL A 306 14.48 10.26 43.56
CA VAL A 306 14.56 10.23 42.09
C VAL A 306 13.16 10.12 41.50
N TYR A 307 12.82 11.02 40.58
CA TYR A 307 11.52 11.09 39.94
C TYR A 307 11.65 11.01 38.42
N VAL A 308 10.95 10.09 37.77
CA VAL A 308 11.11 9.79 36.33
C VAL A 308 9.77 9.83 35.61
N SER A 309 9.71 10.60 34.52
CA SER A 309 8.58 10.60 33.59
C SER A 309 9.06 10.34 32.17
N ALA A 310 8.23 9.70 31.35
CA ALA A 310 8.59 9.33 29.98
C ALA A 310 7.46 9.67 29.00
N TYR A 311 7.86 9.98 27.77
CA TYR A 311 7.00 10.49 26.70
C TYR A 311 7.40 9.89 25.36
N LYS A 312 6.44 9.64 24.47
CA LYS A 312 6.71 9.12 23.13
C LYS A 312 5.96 9.86 22.03
N LYS A 313 6.53 9.91 20.83
CA LYS A 313 5.84 10.30 19.58
C LYS A 313 6.34 9.38 18.47
N GLY A 314 5.44 8.51 17.96
CA GLY A 314 5.90 7.37 17.15
C GLY A 314 6.85 6.49 17.97
N ASP A 315 8.04 6.26 17.43
CA ASP A 315 9.12 5.51 18.07
C ASP A 315 10.14 6.40 18.81
N ASP A 316 10.04 7.74 18.69
CA ASP A 316 10.87 8.66 19.48
C ASP A 316 10.47 8.63 20.96
N VAL A 317 11.46 8.78 21.84
CA VAL A 317 11.27 8.71 23.29
C VAL A 317 12.00 9.85 23.99
N VAL A 318 11.33 10.47 24.95
CA VAL A 318 11.95 11.43 25.88
C VAL A 318 11.73 10.93 27.29
N ILE A 319 12.79 10.89 28.09
CA ILE A 319 12.73 10.56 29.52
C ILE A 319 13.27 11.75 30.30
N VAL A 320 12.54 12.22 31.30
CA VAL A 320 12.98 13.28 32.21
C VAL A 320 13.14 12.68 33.60
N ALA A 321 14.35 12.74 34.14
CA ALA A 321 14.72 12.22 35.45
C ALA A 321 15.23 13.35 36.35
N LEU A 322 14.64 13.50 37.52
CA LEU A 322 14.95 14.49 38.54
C LEU A 322 15.54 13.78 39.76
N ASN A 323 16.78 14.11 40.14
CA ASN A 323 17.39 13.66 41.40
C ASN A 323 17.42 14.84 42.38
N ARG A 324 16.59 14.77 43.43
CA ARG A 324 16.54 15.80 44.50
C ARG A 324 17.51 15.51 45.65
N SER A 325 18.12 14.33 45.69
CA SER A 325 19.03 13.99 46.78
C SER A 325 20.34 14.77 46.69
N THR A 326 21.00 14.93 47.83
CA THR A 326 22.32 15.59 47.94
C THR A 326 23.48 14.73 47.44
N SER A 327 23.21 13.50 46.98
CA SER A 327 24.19 12.59 46.40
C SER A 327 23.81 12.19 44.98
N SER A 328 24.80 11.82 44.16
CA SER A 328 24.50 11.24 42.85
C SER A 328 23.80 9.90 43.00
N LYS A 329 22.89 9.58 42.08
CA LYS A 329 22.09 8.35 42.10
C LYS A 329 22.25 7.60 40.79
N THR A 330 22.64 6.34 40.88
CA THR A 330 22.67 5.44 39.73
C THR A 330 21.34 4.72 39.61
N ILE A 331 20.72 4.81 38.43
CA ILE A 331 19.49 4.08 38.10
C ILE A 331 19.69 3.33 36.79
N THR A 332 18.90 2.26 36.60
CA THR A 332 18.78 1.58 35.31
C THR A 332 17.48 2.02 34.65
N LEU A 333 17.57 2.54 33.44
CA LEU A 333 16.42 2.84 32.59
C LEU A 333 16.26 1.68 31.60
N SER A 334 15.20 0.90 31.76
CA SER A 334 14.82 -0.17 30.84
C SER A 334 13.61 0.29 30.02
N ILE A 335 13.72 0.22 28.69
CA ILE A 335 12.72 0.70 27.73
C ILE A 335 12.36 -0.45 26.76
N PRO A 336 11.63 -1.49 27.22
CA PRO A 336 11.34 -2.65 26.39
C PRO A 336 10.60 -2.28 25.09
N GLY A 337 11.11 -2.81 23.98
CA GLY A 337 10.56 -2.61 22.64
C GLY A 337 10.86 -1.24 22.02
N THR A 338 11.79 -0.47 22.58
CA THR A 338 12.28 0.76 21.95
C THR A 338 13.06 0.45 20.67
N LYS A 339 12.92 1.31 19.65
CA LYS A 339 13.79 1.32 18.47
C LYS A 339 14.94 2.31 18.60
N VAL A 340 14.94 3.14 19.65
CA VAL A 340 16.03 4.07 19.94
C VAL A 340 17.28 3.29 20.32
N GLN A 341 18.39 3.57 19.65
CA GLN A 341 19.70 2.97 19.92
C GLN A 341 20.71 3.96 20.52
N THR A 342 20.45 5.26 20.39
CA THR A 342 21.33 6.31 20.90
C THR A 342 20.50 7.39 21.56
N TRP A 343 20.93 7.82 22.73
CA TRP A 343 20.26 8.84 23.54
C TRP A 343 21.17 10.04 23.73
N GLU A 344 20.65 11.23 23.42
CA GLU A 344 21.28 12.47 23.85
C GLU A 344 20.93 12.74 25.32
N ARG A 345 21.88 13.29 26.09
CA ARG A 345 21.70 13.59 27.51
C ARG A 345 21.92 15.07 27.77
N TYR A 346 20.95 15.72 28.42
CA TYR A 346 21.01 17.13 28.82
C TYR A 346 20.84 17.27 30.32
N VAL A 347 21.70 18.02 31.00
CA VAL A 347 21.74 18.11 32.48
C VAL A 347 21.65 19.56 32.96
N THR A 348 20.79 19.81 33.95
CA THR A 348 20.80 21.04 34.76
C THR A 348 21.08 20.68 36.21
N SER A 349 22.06 21.36 36.81
CA SER A 349 22.44 21.25 38.23
C SER A 349 22.72 22.64 38.78
N GLY A 350 23.33 22.78 39.96
CA GLY A 350 23.79 24.08 40.45
C GLY A 350 24.73 24.79 39.47
N SER A 351 25.62 24.03 38.82
CA SER A 351 26.65 24.55 37.90
C SER A 351 26.37 24.33 36.40
N LYS A 352 25.42 23.46 36.05
CA LYS A 352 25.05 23.16 34.65
C LYS A 352 23.69 23.74 34.30
N ASN A 353 23.52 24.17 33.05
CA ASN A 353 22.26 24.73 32.52
C ASN A 353 21.96 24.05 31.18
N LEU A 354 21.09 23.04 31.19
CA LEU A 354 20.74 22.24 30.02
C LEU A 354 21.98 21.78 29.22
N LEU A 355 23.08 21.47 29.92
CA LEU A 355 24.36 21.12 29.30
C LEU A 355 24.20 19.78 28.60
N LYS A 356 24.47 19.74 27.28
CA LYS A 356 24.58 18.48 26.55
C LYS A 356 25.83 17.74 27.00
N GLU A 357 25.67 16.51 27.45
CA GLU A 357 26.78 15.61 27.79
C GLU A 357 26.91 14.51 26.73
N GLY A 358 27.85 13.59 26.93
CA GLY A 358 28.09 12.48 26.00
C GLY A 358 26.84 11.66 25.73
N ASN A 359 26.68 11.22 24.48
CA ASN A 359 25.59 10.33 24.08
C ASN A 359 25.72 8.98 24.78
N ILE A 360 24.58 8.32 25.01
CA ILE A 360 24.50 6.97 25.55
C ILE A 360 24.08 6.03 24.42
N ASN A 361 24.90 5.00 24.17
CA ASN A 361 24.54 3.92 23.25
C ASN A 361 23.80 2.84 24.02
N ASP A 362 22.68 2.39 23.46
CA ASP A 362 21.74 1.45 24.07
C ASP A 362 21.24 0.45 23.00
N PRO A 363 22.07 -0.53 22.60
CA PRO A 363 21.65 -1.52 21.62
C PRO A 363 20.58 -2.48 22.16
N ASP A 364 20.46 -2.61 23.49
CA ASP A 364 19.64 -3.62 24.16
C ASP A 364 18.29 -3.08 24.69
N GLY A 365 18.04 -1.77 24.52
CA GLY A 365 16.86 -1.09 25.05
C GLY A 365 16.87 -0.95 26.59
N SER A 366 18.04 -0.97 27.20
CA SER A 366 18.26 -0.75 28.62
C SER A 366 19.67 -0.23 28.90
N PHE A 367 19.79 0.87 29.65
CA PHE A 367 21.08 1.44 30.04
C PHE A 367 21.11 1.91 31.50
N GLN A 368 22.30 1.85 32.11
CA GLN A 368 22.54 2.40 33.43
C GLN A 368 23.04 3.84 33.33
N VAL A 369 22.55 4.73 34.20
CA VAL A 369 22.97 6.12 34.23
C VAL A 369 23.15 6.62 35.66
N SER A 370 24.22 7.39 35.89
CA SER A 370 24.41 8.19 37.09
C SER A 370 23.80 9.57 36.89
N LEU A 371 22.86 9.93 37.76
CA LEU A 371 22.25 11.25 37.84
C LEU A 371 23.00 12.08 38.89
N ASP A 372 23.47 13.27 38.52
CA ASP A 372 24.16 14.17 39.44
C ASP A 372 23.31 14.48 40.68
N ALA A 373 23.95 14.71 41.83
CA ALA A 373 23.29 15.23 43.02
C ALA A 373 22.54 16.53 42.69
N GLN A 374 21.31 16.67 43.21
CA GLN A 374 20.47 17.85 43.01
C GLN A 374 20.49 18.29 41.54
N SER A 375 19.91 17.50 40.65
CA SER A 375 19.95 17.73 39.21
C SER A 375 18.68 17.25 38.51
N MET A 376 18.45 17.78 37.31
CA MET A 376 17.49 17.21 36.37
C MET A 376 18.19 16.87 35.06
N THR A 377 17.83 15.72 34.49
CA THR A 377 18.39 15.18 33.27
C THR A 377 17.29 14.81 32.30
N SER A 378 17.39 15.28 31.05
CA SER A 378 16.55 14.78 29.95
C SER A 378 17.35 13.88 29.04
N PHE A 379 16.82 12.70 28.76
CA PHE A 379 17.29 11.75 27.76
C PHE A 379 16.40 11.85 26.54
N VAL A 380 17.00 12.10 25.37
CA VAL A 380 16.27 12.29 24.12
C VAL A 380 16.72 11.22 23.15
N GLY A 381 15.81 10.30 22.87
CA GLY A 381 15.99 9.18 21.97
C GLY A 381 15.25 9.43 20.67
N LYS A 382 15.98 9.43 19.56
CA LYS A 382 15.41 9.43 18.21
C LYS A 382 15.51 8.02 17.66
N ALA A 383 14.38 7.46 17.24
CA ALA A 383 14.42 6.18 16.54
C ALA A 383 15.07 6.37 15.17
N PRO A 384 15.83 5.38 14.66
CA PRO A 384 16.24 5.39 13.25
C PRO A 384 14.99 5.50 12.37
N ALA A 385 15.02 6.38 11.37
CA ALA A 385 13.91 6.55 10.45
C ALA A 385 13.60 5.21 9.75
N GLY A 386 12.32 4.86 9.66
CA GLY A 386 11.88 3.77 8.81
C GLY A 386 12.19 4.10 7.36
N PHE A 387 12.57 3.10 6.57
CA PHE A 387 12.64 3.27 5.12
C PHE A 387 11.26 2.99 4.53
N PRO A 388 10.85 3.70 3.45
CA PRO A 388 9.59 3.43 2.78
C PRO A 388 9.57 2.01 2.20
N ILE A 389 8.39 1.46 2.00
CA ILE A 389 8.18 0.16 1.33
C ILE A 389 7.59 0.46 -0.04
N VAL A 390 8.04 -0.24 -1.09
CA VAL A 390 7.49 -0.09 -2.46
C VAL A 390 7.49 -1.41 -3.22
N SER A 391 6.44 -1.63 -4.00
CA SER A 391 6.30 -2.77 -4.91
C SER A 391 5.54 -2.38 -6.17
N ILE A 392 5.95 -2.90 -7.32
CA ILE A 392 5.18 -2.80 -8.56
C ILE A 392 4.07 -3.86 -8.52
N THR A 393 2.84 -3.44 -8.81
CA THR A 393 1.65 -4.31 -8.84
C THR A 393 1.18 -4.60 -10.26
N ALA A 394 1.52 -3.75 -11.23
CA ALA A 394 1.36 -4.01 -12.65
C ALA A 394 2.48 -3.30 -13.43
N PRO A 395 2.99 -3.87 -14.54
CA PRO A 395 2.64 -5.18 -15.09
C PRO A 395 3.11 -6.34 -14.20
N ALA A 396 2.57 -7.54 -14.41
CA ALA A 396 3.06 -8.74 -13.73
C ALA A 396 4.47 -9.10 -14.26
N ASN A 397 5.28 -9.76 -13.42
CA ASN A 397 6.59 -10.24 -13.87
C ASN A 397 6.47 -11.18 -15.07
N ASN A 398 7.35 -11.01 -16.05
CA ASN A 398 7.36 -11.70 -17.35
C ASN A 398 6.16 -11.38 -18.27
N SER A 399 5.47 -10.26 -18.07
CA SER A 399 4.42 -9.84 -19.01
C SER A 399 4.99 -9.61 -20.42
N ILE A 400 4.21 -9.99 -21.43
CA ILE A 400 4.58 -9.87 -22.84
C ILE A 400 3.65 -8.87 -23.53
N PHE A 401 4.22 -8.00 -24.37
CA PHE A 401 3.50 -7.00 -25.16
C PHE A 401 3.94 -7.05 -26.64
N THR A 402 3.23 -6.35 -27.52
CA THR A 402 3.59 -6.19 -28.94
C THR A 402 3.92 -4.73 -29.23
N SER A 403 5.01 -4.49 -29.96
CA SER A 403 5.46 -3.14 -30.31
C SER A 403 4.61 -2.49 -31.42
N PRO A 404 4.44 -1.14 -31.40
CA PRO A 404 4.80 -0.24 -30.31
C PRO A 404 3.87 -0.43 -29.11
N ALA A 405 4.42 -0.77 -27.95
CA ALA A 405 3.62 -1.08 -26.77
C ALA A 405 3.38 0.18 -25.92
N THR A 406 2.29 0.15 -25.17
CA THR A 406 2.06 1.03 -24.02
C THR A 406 1.98 0.17 -22.77
N ILE A 407 2.92 0.36 -21.85
CA ILE A 407 3.05 -0.41 -20.61
C ILE A 407 2.63 0.48 -19.44
N ASN A 408 1.50 0.16 -18.82
CA ASN A 408 1.03 0.85 -17.62
C ASN A 408 1.68 0.25 -16.37
N ILE A 409 2.46 1.07 -15.66
CA ILE A 409 3.17 0.69 -14.44
C ILE A 409 2.38 1.26 -13.26
N THR A 410 2.06 0.40 -12.30
CA THR A 410 1.32 0.75 -11.08
C THR A 410 2.14 0.28 -9.88
N ALA A 411 2.29 1.11 -8.85
CA ALA A 411 3.04 0.74 -7.64
C ALA A 411 2.26 1.04 -6.36
N ASN A 412 2.43 0.16 -5.37
CA ASN A 412 2.03 0.40 -3.99
C ASN A 412 3.26 0.84 -3.20
N ALA A 413 3.15 1.98 -2.51
CA ALA A 413 4.18 2.47 -1.61
C ALA A 413 3.57 2.94 -0.29
N SER A 414 4.29 2.73 0.82
CA SER A 414 3.87 3.14 2.16
C SER A 414 5.08 3.41 3.04
N ASP A 415 4.95 4.32 3.99
CA ASP A 415 6.02 4.62 4.94
C ASP A 415 5.56 4.32 6.39
N PRO A 416 6.30 3.55 7.19
CA PRO A 416 5.87 3.16 8.55
C PRO A 416 5.77 4.31 9.55
N ASP A 417 6.54 5.38 9.36
CA ASP A 417 6.71 6.49 10.31
C ASP A 417 6.44 7.87 9.70
N GLY A 418 5.98 7.91 8.45
CA GLY A 418 5.72 9.13 7.71
C GLY A 418 4.77 8.94 6.52
N SER A 419 5.06 9.64 5.44
CA SER A 419 4.27 9.64 4.21
C SER A 419 5.20 9.58 2.99
N ILE A 420 4.74 8.95 1.92
CA ILE A 420 5.49 8.94 0.66
C ILE A 420 5.41 10.31 -0.01
N SER A 421 6.57 10.88 -0.32
CA SER A 421 6.72 12.14 -1.05
C SER A 421 6.56 11.93 -2.56
N LYS A 422 7.14 10.84 -3.10
CA LYS A 422 6.99 10.45 -4.50
C LYS A 422 7.41 9.00 -4.78
N VAL A 423 6.98 8.46 -5.92
CA VAL A 423 7.45 7.21 -6.51
C VAL A 423 8.03 7.50 -7.90
N GLU A 424 9.27 7.09 -8.13
CA GLU A 424 9.98 7.21 -9.40
C GLU A 424 10.04 5.84 -10.10
N PHE A 425 9.78 5.76 -11.41
CA PHE A 425 9.79 4.52 -12.19
C PHE A 425 11.00 4.47 -13.12
N TYR A 426 11.62 3.31 -13.27
CA TYR A 426 12.88 3.12 -14.02
C TYR A 426 12.81 1.90 -14.93
N ASN A 427 13.59 1.92 -16.02
CA ASN A 427 14.02 0.74 -16.79
C ASN A 427 15.54 0.62 -16.70
N GLY A 428 16.03 -0.38 -15.95
CA GLY A 428 17.44 -0.44 -15.55
C GLY A 428 17.84 0.84 -14.79
N ALA A 429 18.85 1.55 -15.28
CA ALA A 429 19.28 2.83 -14.71
C ALA A 429 18.54 4.06 -15.27
N ALA A 430 17.76 3.91 -16.35
CA ALA A 430 17.09 5.02 -17.01
C ALA A 430 15.76 5.33 -16.31
N LYS A 431 15.58 6.57 -15.86
CA LYS A 431 14.30 7.02 -15.28
C LYS A 431 13.26 7.16 -16.40
N LEU A 432 12.12 6.53 -16.19
CA LEU A 432 10.95 6.62 -17.08
C LEU A 432 10.07 7.81 -16.70
N GLY A 433 9.74 7.94 -15.40
CA GLY A 433 8.84 8.99 -14.90
C GLY A 433 8.74 9.00 -13.38
N GLU A 434 7.85 9.83 -12.84
CA GLU A 434 7.53 9.86 -11.40
C GLU A 434 6.07 10.27 -11.15
N ASP A 435 5.55 9.89 -10.01
CA ASP A 435 4.23 10.27 -9.51
C ASP A 435 4.33 10.64 -8.02
N ALA A 436 3.79 11.80 -7.64
CA ALA A 436 3.82 12.32 -6.27
C ALA A 436 2.51 12.04 -5.50
N SER A 437 1.50 11.47 -6.15
CA SER A 437 0.18 11.22 -5.56
C SER A 437 -0.23 9.77 -5.71
N SER A 438 -0.75 9.18 -4.62
CA SER A 438 -1.36 7.85 -4.69
C SER A 438 -2.75 7.94 -5.35
N PRO A 439 -3.13 7.02 -6.26
CA PRO A 439 -2.40 5.82 -6.68
C PRO A 439 -1.21 6.13 -7.62
N TYR A 440 -0.04 5.56 -7.32
CA TYR A 440 1.19 5.85 -8.07
C TYR A 440 1.22 5.11 -9.41
N THR A 441 1.19 5.86 -10.51
CA THR A 441 1.10 5.29 -11.85
C THR A 441 2.01 5.96 -12.87
N TYR A 442 2.41 5.22 -13.90
CA TYR A 442 3.12 5.75 -15.05
C TYR A 442 2.82 4.96 -16.32
N SER A 443 2.50 5.66 -17.41
CA SER A 443 2.22 5.05 -18.72
C SER A 443 3.41 5.19 -19.66
N TRP A 444 4.18 4.11 -19.82
CA TRP A 444 5.34 4.07 -20.70
C TRP A 444 4.92 3.73 -22.14
N THR A 445 4.93 4.71 -23.04
CA THR A 445 4.39 4.59 -24.41
C THR A 445 5.49 4.39 -25.47
N ASN A 446 5.08 3.91 -26.65
CA ASN A 446 5.93 3.68 -27.82
C ASN A 446 7.15 2.78 -27.53
N VAL A 447 6.95 1.77 -26.69
CA VAL A 447 8.01 0.84 -26.32
C VAL A 447 8.30 -0.08 -27.51
N SER A 448 9.54 -0.07 -27.99
CA SER A 448 10.01 -0.90 -29.09
C SER A 448 10.09 -2.38 -28.68
N ALA A 449 10.32 -3.28 -29.64
CA ALA A 449 10.64 -4.65 -29.31
C ALA A 449 11.94 -4.74 -28.48
N GLY A 450 11.97 -5.64 -27.50
CA GLY A 450 13.10 -5.80 -26.58
C GLY A 450 12.70 -6.39 -25.23
N SER A 451 13.70 -6.69 -24.40
CA SER A 451 13.52 -7.11 -23.01
C SER A 451 13.84 -5.96 -22.07
N TYR A 452 12.98 -5.72 -21.09
CA TYR A 452 13.09 -4.58 -20.17
C TYR A 452 12.97 -5.03 -18.71
N SER A 453 13.59 -4.28 -17.81
CA SER A 453 13.60 -4.55 -16.37
C SER A 453 13.18 -3.30 -15.61
N ILE A 454 11.95 -3.33 -15.08
CA ILE A 454 11.29 -2.16 -14.50
C ILE A 454 11.42 -2.19 -12.97
N THR A 455 11.76 -1.06 -12.37
CA THR A 455 11.74 -0.87 -10.91
C THR A 455 11.00 0.40 -10.52
N ALA A 456 10.49 0.44 -9.29
CA ALA A 456 9.92 1.63 -8.66
C ALA A 456 10.76 2.02 -7.43
N VAL A 457 11.00 3.31 -7.24
CA VAL A 457 11.73 3.87 -6.11
C VAL A 457 10.82 4.81 -5.35
N ALA A 458 10.45 4.46 -4.11
CA ALA A 458 9.70 5.35 -3.23
C ALA A 458 10.64 6.23 -2.42
N THR A 459 10.33 7.52 -2.35
CA THR A 459 11.00 8.49 -1.47
C THR A 459 10.00 8.99 -0.44
N ASP A 460 10.33 8.95 0.84
CA ASP A 460 9.47 9.43 1.93
C ASP A 460 9.59 10.94 2.17
N ASN A 461 8.85 11.47 3.15
CA ASN A 461 8.90 12.87 3.58
C ASN A 461 10.17 13.25 4.37
N SER A 462 11.04 12.28 4.66
CA SER A 462 12.33 12.44 5.33
C SER A 462 13.51 12.34 4.35
N GLY A 463 13.25 12.01 3.07
CA GLY A 463 14.24 11.81 2.03
C GLY A 463 14.82 10.39 1.94
N ASN A 464 14.34 9.43 2.73
CA ASN A 464 14.77 8.03 2.65
C ASN A 464 14.21 7.39 1.38
N LYS A 465 14.94 6.42 0.83
CA LYS A 465 14.59 5.77 -0.43
C LYS A 465 14.64 4.25 -0.35
N THR A 466 13.68 3.60 -0.98
CA THR A 466 13.66 2.16 -1.19
C THR A 466 13.34 1.84 -2.65
N THR A 467 14.02 0.85 -3.20
CA THR A 467 13.78 0.33 -4.55
C THR A 467 13.00 -0.98 -4.45
N SER A 468 11.99 -1.15 -5.31
CA SER A 468 11.24 -2.40 -5.42
C SER A 468 12.09 -3.54 -5.99
N ALA A 469 11.59 -4.78 -5.88
CA ALA A 469 12.05 -5.84 -6.76
C ALA A 469 11.84 -5.44 -8.24
N ALA A 470 12.70 -5.97 -9.12
CA ALA A 470 12.59 -5.74 -10.55
C ALA A 470 11.48 -6.59 -11.18
N VAL A 471 10.76 -6.01 -12.13
CA VAL A 471 9.73 -6.67 -12.95
C VAL A 471 10.25 -6.75 -14.39
N ALA A 472 10.51 -7.96 -14.87
CA ALA A 472 10.90 -8.21 -16.25
C ALA A 472 9.68 -8.15 -17.17
N VAL A 473 9.82 -7.52 -18.34
CA VAL A 473 8.81 -7.51 -19.40
C VAL A 473 9.46 -7.71 -20.76
N LYS A 474 8.77 -8.38 -21.69
CA LYS A 474 9.22 -8.58 -23.08
C LYS A 474 8.25 -7.89 -24.03
N VAL A 475 8.78 -7.16 -25.00
CA VAL A 475 8.00 -6.58 -26.09
C VAL A 475 8.43 -7.25 -27.39
N ASN A 476 7.49 -7.90 -28.07
CA ASN A 476 7.72 -8.58 -29.34
C ASN A 476 7.45 -7.66 -30.53
N ILE A 477 7.92 -8.05 -31.71
CA ILE A 477 7.52 -7.44 -32.98
C ILE A 477 6.11 -7.94 -33.38
N PRO A 478 5.30 -7.14 -34.12
CA PRO A 478 4.06 -7.65 -34.70
C PRO A 478 4.30 -8.87 -35.60
N GLN A 479 3.35 -9.80 -35.61
CA GLN A 479 3.44 -10.94 -36.52
C GLN A 479 3.30 -10.48 -37.98
N SER A 480 4.13 -11.00 -38.87
CA SER A 480 4.08 -10.71 -40.31
C SER A 480 4.59 -11.88 -41.15
N PRO A 481 4.17 -12.01 -42.42
CA PRO A 481 4.63 -13.08 -43.29
C PRO A 481 6.14 -13.07 -43.45
N PHE A 482 6.75 -14.25 -43.61
CA PHE A 482 8.16 -14.34 -43.96
C PHE A 482 8.47 -13.52 -45.22
N ASN A 483 9.54 -12.70 -45.16
CA ASN A 483 9.89 -11.74 -46.22
C ASN A 483 8.74 -10.82 -46.69
N GLY A 484 7.73 -10.60 -45.84
CA GLY A 484 6.58 -9.75 -46.11
C GLY A 484 5.62 -10.27 -47.19
N LYS A 485 5.71 -11.55 -47.56
CA LYS A 485 4.83 -12.16 -48.58
C LYS A 485 4.18 -13.44 -48.07
N PRO A 486 2.87 -13.63 -48.26
CA PRO A 486 2.22 -14.91 -48.01
C PRO A 486 2.75 -16.00 -48.94
N HIS A 487 2.83 -17.23 -48.44
CA HIS A 487 3.08 -18.41 -49.27
C HIS A 487 1.87 -18.72 -50.14
N ASN A 488 2.06 -19.09 -51.40
CA ASN A 488 0.93 -19.42 -52.28
C ASN A 488 0.54 -20.89 -52.16
N ILE A 489 -0.77 -21.16 -52.16
CA ILE A 489 -1.34 -22.51 -52.28
C ILE A 489 -2.23 -22.53 -53.54
N PRO A 490 -2.01 -23.42 -54.53
CA PRO A 490 -0.97 -24.46 -54.56
C PRO A 490 0.44 -23.86 -54.66
N GLY A 491 1.42 -24.60 -54.14
CA GLY A 491 2.81 -24.17 -54.03
C GLY A 491 3.56 -24.89 -52.91
N THR A 492 4.84 -24.55 -52.79
CA THR A 492 5.73 -25.07 -51.74
C THR A 492 5.82 -24.08 -50.59
N ILE A 493 5.74 -24.58 -49.36
CA ILE A 493 6.04 -23.85 -48.13
C ILE A 493 7.30 -24.47 -47.54
N GLN A 494 8.41 -23.73 -47.55
CA GLN A 494 9.61 -24.11 -46.82
C GLN A 494 9.35 -23.92 -45.33
N LEU A 495 9.64 -24.92 -44.51
CA LEU A 495 9.19 -24.86 -43.12
C LEU A 495 10.03 -23.89 -42.29
N GLU A 496 11.28 -23.62 -42.67
CA GLU A 496 12.11 -22.57 -42.07
C GLU A 496 11.60 -21.14 -42.38
N GLU A 497 10.63 -21.00 -43.29
CA GLU A 497 10.02 -19.74 -43.69
C GLU A 497 8.70 -19.44 -42.94
N PHE A 498 8.62 -19.81 -41.66
CA PHE A 498 7.51 -19.42 -40.77
C PHE A 498 7.48 -17.90 -40.54
N ASP A 499 6.33 -17.39 -40.10
CA ASP A 499 6.12 -15.95 -39.94
C ASP A 499 7.14 -15.30 -38.97
N LEU A 500 7.37 -14.00 -39.14
CA LEU A 500 8.08 -13.19 -38.15
C LEU A 500 7.10 -12.80 -37.05
N GLY A 501 7.54 -12.66 -35.79
CA GLY A 501 6.65 -12.28 -34.68
C GLY A 501 7.18 -12.66 -33.30
N GLY A 502 8.11 -13.62 -33.28
CA GLY A 502 8.72 -14.16 -32.07
C GLY A 502 7.87 -15.22 -31.38
N ASN A 503 8.50 -15.86 -30.40
CA ASN A 503 7.93 -16.94 -29.59
C ASN A 503 6.63 -16.52 -28.89
N GLY A 504 5.62 -17.39 -28.96
CA GLY A 504 4.25 -17.19 -28.48
C GLY A 504 3.32 -16.48 -29.47
N TYR A 505 3.83 -15.99 -30.62
CA TYR A 505 3.03 -15.26 -31.62
C TYR A 505 3.12 -15.89 -33.01
N ALA A 506 4.33 -16.02 -33.57
CA ALA A 506 4.55 -16.63 -34.89
C ALA A 506 4.99 -18.09 -34.81
N TYR A 507 5.57 -18.49 -33.68
CA TYR A 507 5.91 -19.86 -33.34
C TYR A 507 5.82 -20.03 -31.83
N PHE A 508 5.83 -21.26 -31.33
CA PHE A 508 6.10 -21.57 -29.93
C PHE A 508 7.18 -22.63 -29.83
N ASP A 509 8.17 -22.32 -29.00
CA ASP A 509 9.30 -23.17 -28.65
C ASP A 509 9.52 -23.03 -27.15
N ASP A 510 9.60 -24.13 -26.42
CA ASP A 510 9.71 -24.08 -24.96
C ASP A 510 11.17 -23.95 -24.47
N THR A 511 12.13 -23.97 -25.40
CA THR A 511 13.55 -23.96 -25.15
C THR A 511 14.18 -22.66 -25.66
N PRO A 512 14.76 -21.80 -24.78
CA PRO A 512 15.34 -20.54 -25.23
C PRO A 512 16.59 -20.72 -26.11
N GLY A 513 16.51 -20.24 -27.36
CA GLY A 513 17.59 -20.23 -28.34
C GLY A 513 17.97 -21.61 -28.91
N SER A 514 18.38 -21.61 -30.18
CA SER A 514 18.73 -22.84 -30.90
C SER A 514 19.89 -23.62 -30.25
N GLN A 515 19.68 -24.92 -30.06
CA GLN A 515 20.60 -25.94 -29.57
C GLN A 515 21.31 -26.71 -30.71
N VAL A 516 20.94 -26.47 -31.97
CA VAL A 516 21.56 -27.11 -33.14
C VAL A 516 23.07 -26.84 -33.18
N THR A 517 23.86 -27.91 -33.35
CA THR A 517 25.32 -27.82 -33.47
C THR A 517 25.83 -28.57 -34.71
N PRO A 518 26.59 -27.91 -35.61
CA PRO A 518 26.98 -26.49 -35.58
C PRO A 518 25.79 -25.56 -35.89
N ALA A 519 25.76 -24.39 -35.23
CA ALA A 519 24.71 -23.40 -35.47
C ALA A 519 24.72 -22.91 -36.93
N VAL A 520 23.53 -22.72 -37.50
CA VAL A 520 23.36 -22.17 -38.85
C VAL A 520 23.20 -20.65 -38.80
N ASN A 521 23.68 -19.95 -39.83
CA ASN A 521 23.47 -18.51 -39.96
C ASN A 521 22.15 -18.20 -40.69
N TYR A 522 21.05 -18.71 -40.16
CA TYR A 522 19.70 -18.50 -40.67
C TYR A 522 18.75 -18.35 -39.49
N ARG A 523 18.00 -17.25 -39.43
CA ARG A 523 17.07 -16.92 -38.33
C ARG A 523 17.67 -17.08 -36.93
N SER A 524 18.94 -16.70 -36.79
CA SER A 524 19.77 -16.93 -35.59
C SER A 524 19.36 -16.16 -34.33
N ASN A 525 18.28 -15.39 -34.40
CA ASN A 525 17.71 -14.60 -33.30
C ASN A 525 16.35 -15.13 -32.83
N GLU A 526 15.97 -16.34 -33.25
CA GLU A 526 14.74 -17.03 -32.88
C GLU A 526 15.06 -18.38 -32.24
N ASP A 527 14.07 -18.97 -31.58
CA ASP A 527 14.28 -20.17 -30.76
C ASP A 527 14.14 -21.47 -31.56
N VAL A 528 13.38 -21.43 -32.67
CA VAL A 528 13.11 -22.60 -33.52
C VAL A 528 14.39 -23.26 -34.02
N GLU A 529 14.47 -24.57 -33.85
CA GLU A 529 15.63 -25.37 -34.18
C GLU A 529 15.74 -25.66 -35.69
N ILE A 530 16.69 -24.99 -36.35
CA ILE A 530 16.92 -25.07 -37.80
C ILE A 530 18.32 -25.62 -38.07
N GLU A 531 18.42 -26.66 -38.91
CA GLU A 531 19.69 -27.28 -39.31
C GLU A 531 19.87 -27.37 -40.83
N LEU A 532 21.07 -27.70 -41.29
CA LEU A 532 21.34 -27.94 -42.71
C LEU A 532 20.66 -29.22 -43.18
N CYS A 533 19.90 -29.13 -44.27
CA CYS A 533 19.20 -30.26 -44.85
C CYS A 533 20.07 -31.01 -45.86
N SER A 534 20.14 -32.34 -45.73
CA SER A 534 20.83 -33.21 -46.69
C SER A 534 19.92 -33.82 -47.76
N ASP A 535 18.66 -33.37 -47.84
CA ASP A 535 17.71 -33.81 -48.86
C ASP A 535 18.10 -33.32 -50.26
N GLU A 536 17.44 -33.84 -51.29
CA GLU A 536 17.59 -33.35 -52.66
C GLU A 536 17.19 -31.87 -52.73
N GLY A 537 18.15 -31.03 -53.16
CA GLY A 537 18.01 -29.56 -53.18
C GLY A 537 18.77 -28.83 -52.06
N GLY A 538 19.15 -29.53 -50.99
CA GLY A 538 19.81 -28.93 -49.83
C GLY A 538 18.91 -27.94 -49.08
N GLY A 539 19.49 -26.88 -48.53
CA GLY A 539 18.75 -25.85 -47.79
C GLY A 539 18.72 -26.10 -46.29
N TYR A 540 17.58 -25.85 -45.66
CA TYR A 540 17.38 -26.02 -44.22
C TYR A 540 16.18 -26.93 -43.94
N ASN A 541 16.14 -27.50 -42.74
CA ASN A 541 14.95 -28.17 -42.22
C ASN A 541 14.77 -27.79 -40.76
N ILE A 542 13.55 -27.99 -40.25
CA ILE A 542 13.30 -27.92 -38.81
C ILE A 542 13.68 -29.26 -38.21
N ALA A 543 14.28 -29.21 -37.03
CA ALA A 543 14.75 -30.37 -36.29
C ALA A 543 14.46 -30.22 -34.80
N TYR A 544 14.83 -31.21 -33.99
CA TYR A 544 14.70 -31.18 -32.52
C TYR A 544 13.31 -30.83 -31.97
N ILE A 545 12.27 -30.90 -32.82
CA ILE A 545 10.89 -30.57 -32.50
C ILE A 545 10.41 -31.30 -31.25
N MET A 546 9.79 -30.58 -30.33
CA MET A 546 9.17 -31.12 -29.11
C MET A 546 7.64 -31.09 -29.20
N GLN A 547 6.99 -31.99 -28.47
CA GLN A 547 5.54 -32.05 -28.38
C GLN A 547 4.98 -30.74 -27.81
N ASN A 548 3.89 -30.26 -28.42
CA ASN A 548 3.19 -29.00 -28.14
C ASN A 548 3.83 -27.73 -28.73
N GLU A 549 4.96 -27.85 -29.42
CA GLU A 549 5.50 -26.75 -30.23
C GLU A 549 4.63 -26.52 -31.47
N TRP A 550 4.72 -25.31 -32.03
CA TRP A 550 4.00 -24.98 -33.26
C TRP A 550 4.66 -23.87 -34.08
N LEU A 551 4.38 -23.86 -35.38
CA LEU A 551 4.85 -22.85 -36.35
C LEU A 551 3.66 -22.27 -37.12
N GLU A 552 3.56 -20.95 -37.26
CA GLU A 552 2.56 -20.28 -38.10
C GLU A 552 3.14 -19.74 -39.42
N TYR A 553 2.33 -19.83 -40.46
CA TYR A 553 2.62 -19.34 -41.80
C TYR A 553 1.42 -18.54 -42.30
N THR A 554 1.66 -17.34 -42.78
CA THR A 554 0.66 -16.63 -43.58
C THR A 554 0.65 -17.22 -44.99
N VAL A 555 -0.48 -17.81 -45.39
CA VAL A 555 -0.67 -18.43 -46.70
C VAL A 555 -1.75 -17.71 -47.50
N ASN A 556 -1.69 -17.78 -48.82
CA ASN A 556 -2.70 -17.29 -49.75
C ASN A 556 -3.16 -18.43 -50.66
N VAL A 557 -4.34 -18.96 -50.37
CA VAL A 557 -4.98 -20.02 -51.14
C VAL A 557 -5.64 -19.42 -52.37
N LYS A 558 -5.18 -19.83 -53.55
CA LYS A 558 -5.59 -19.28 -54.84
C LYS A 558 -7.07 -19.51 -55.14
N SER A 559 -7.63 -20.65 -54.75
CA SER A 559 -9.03 -21.03 -54.98
C SER A 559 -9.53 -22.00 -53.93
N SER A 560 -10.79 -21.90 -53.51
CA SER A 560 -11.38 -22.92 -52.64
C SER A 560 -11.42 -24.28 -53.37
N GLY A 561 -11.05 -25.36 -52.69
CA GLY A 561 -11.06 -26.70 -53.29
C GLY A 561 -10.35 -27.76 -52.45
N ALA A 562 -10.36 -28.98 -52.96
CA ALA A 562 -9.57 -30.09 -52.43
C ALA A 562 -8.15 -30.05 -53.02
N TYR A 563 -7.16 -30.16 -52.14
CA TYR A 563 -5.75 -30.20 -52.47
C TYR A 563 -5.14 -31.54 -52.03
N SER A 564 -4.06 -31.96 -52.71
CA SER A 564 -3.15 -32.94 -52.12
C SER A 564 -2.00 -32.23 -51.42
N LEU A 565 -1.59 -32.75 -50.28
CA LEU A 565 -0.50 -32.23 -49.47
C LEU A 565 0.62 -33.26 -49.43
N ASP A 566 1.80 -32.89 -49.93
CA ASP A 566 3.03 -33.66 -49.74
C ASP A 566 3.83 -33.07 -48.59
N VAL A 567 4.13 -33.90 -47.59
CA VAL A 567 5.00 -33.56 -46.46
C VAL A 567 6.34 -34.22 -46.67
N ARG A 568 7.43 -33.44 -46.74
CA ARG A 568 8.78 -33.98 -46.84
C ARG A 568 9.40 -34.09 -45.44
N ALA A 569 9.56 -35.32 -44.96
CA ALA A 569 9.89 -35.61 -43.57
C ALA A 569 10.98 -36.68 -43.42
N ALA A 570 11.68 -36.63 -42.29
CA ALA A 570 12.65 -37.62 -41.83
C ALA A 570 12.45 -37.90 -40.33
N ALA A 571 12.60 -39.16 -39.92
CA ALA A 571 12.45 -39.57 -38.53
C ALA A 571 13.24 -40.85 -38.24
N ASP A 572 13.88 -40.89 -37.06
CA ASP A 572 14.42 -42.13 -36.50
C ASP A 572 13.44 -42.68 -35.44
N GLY A 573 12.90 -43.87 -35.70
CA GLY A 573 11.89 -44.52 -34.88
C GLY A 573 10.43 -44.14 -35.20
N ASP A 574 9.50 -45.00 -34.79
CA ASP A 574 8.07 -44.87 -35.08
C ASP A 574 7.36 -43.83 -34.19
N GLY A 575 6.05 -43.62 -34.45
CA GLY A 575 5.14 -42.87 -33.57
C GLY A 575 5.22 -41.35 -33.68
N LYS A 576 5.76 -40.82 -34.79
CA LYS A 576 5.88 -39.39 -35.03
C LYS A 576 4.62 -38.84 -35.68
N ILE A 577 4.01 -37.84 -35.06
CA ILE A 577 2.69 -37.30 -35.37
C ILE A 577 2.71 -35.77 -35.22
N PHE A 578 2.10 -35.09 -36.19
CA PHE A 578 1.73 -33.68 -36.13
C PHE A 578 0.41 -33.48 -36.88
N HIS A 579 -0.21 -32.31 -36.76
CA HIS A 579 -1.35 -31.92 -37.57
C HIS A 579 -1.23 -30.48 -38.07
N ILE A 580 -2.11 -30.11 -38.99
CA ILE A 580 -2.16 -28.75 -39.56
C ILE A 580 -3.52 -28.14 -39.25
N GLU A 581 -3.49 -26.95 -38.66
CA GLU A 581 -4.65 -26.10 -38.47
C GLU A 581 -4.66 -24.97 -39.53
N VAL A 582 -5.86 -24.59 -39.96
CA VAL A 582 -6.07 -23.35 -40.73
C VAL A 582 -7.05 -22.48 -39.97
N ASP A 583 -6.64 -21.26 -39.65
CA ASP A 583 -7.37 -20.30 -38.82
C ASP A 583 -7.86 -20.91 -37.47
N GLY A 584 -7.02 -21.79 -36.89
CA GLY A 584 -7.29 -22.47 -35.61
C GLY A 584 -8.21 -23.68 -35.69
N ILE A 585 -8.49 -24.19 -36.90
CA ILE A 585 -9.27 -25.41 -37.12
C ILE A 585 -8.34 -26.49 -37.67
N ASP A 586 -8.24 -27.63 -36.99
CA ASP A 586 -7.55 -28.83 -37.51
C ASP A 586 -8.23 -29.33 -38.79
N ILE A 587 -7.48 -29.32 -39.90
CA ILE A 587 -7.96 -29.70 -41.23
C ILE A 587 -7.38 -31.04 -41.72
N THR A 588 -6.44 -31.65 -40.99
CA THR A 588 -5.78 -32.89 -41.42
C THR A 588 -6.06 -34.07 -40.50
N GLY A 589 -6.38 -33.82 -39.23
CA GLY A 589 -6.21 -34.82 -38.18
C GLY A 589 -4.73 -35.23 -38.06
N PRO A 590 -4.44 -36.34 -37.37
CA PRO A 590 -3.06 -36.77 -37.13
C PRO A 590 -2.36 -37.23 -38.42
N ILE A 591 -1.29 -36.54 -38.78
CA ILE A 591 -0.38 -36.92 -39.86
C ILE A 591 0.73 -37.77 -39.27
N ASN A 592 0.79 -39.04 -39.68
CA ASN A 592 1.81 -39.98 -39.21
C ASN A 592 3.05 -39.90 -40.09
N ILE A 593 4.20 -39.57 -39.49
CA ILE A 593 5.50 -39.61 -40.15
C ILE A 593 6.11 -41.01 -39.98
N PRO A 594 6.44 -41.71 -41.08
CA PRO A 594 7.03 -43.04 -41.01
C PRO A 594 8.47 -42.99 -40.49
N ASN A 595 8.93 -44.08 -39.87
CA ASN A 595 10.33 -44.26 -39.53
C ASN A 595 11.17 -44.40 -40.80
N THR A 596 11.92 -43.34 -41.14
CA THR A 596 12.77 -43.29 -42.33
C THR A 596 14.17 -43.87 -42.11
N GLN A 597 14.45 -44.36 -40.89
CA GLN A 597 15.75 -44.92 -40.46
C GLN A 597 16.88 -43.89 -40.33
N GLY A 598 16.54 -42.60 -40.16
CA GLY A 598 17.53 -41.58 -39.82
C GLY A 598 17.02 -40.14 -39.98
N TRP A 599 17.55 -39.23 -39.17
CA TRP A 599 17.17 -37.80 -39.11
C TRP A 599 17.37 -37.01 -40.40
N GLN A 600 18.18 -37.54 -41.31
CA GLN A 600 18.48 -36.94 -42.61
C GLN A 600 18.20 -37.92 -43.76
N THR A 601 17.38 -38.95 -43.50
CA THR A 601 16.85 -39.86 -44.53
C THR A 601 15.41 -39.48 -44.84
N TRP A 602 15.15 -39.00 -46.04
CA TRP A 602 13.93 -38.25 -46.35
C TRP A 602 12.91 -39.05 -47.15
N GLN A 603 11.65 -39.01 -46.71
CA GLN A 603 10.50 -39.59 -47.41
C GLN A 603 9.37 -38.56 -47.56
N THR A 604 8.51 -38.78 -48.56
CA THR A 604 7.33 -37.93 -48.80
C THR A 604 6.08 -38.64 -48.33
N VAL A 605 5.33 -38.01 -47.44
CA VAL A 605 4.02 -38.45 -46.98
C VAL A 605 2.96 -37.64 -47.72
N THR A 606 2.15 -38.31 -48.54
CA THR A 606 1.09 -37.65 -49.32
C THR A 606 -0.28 -37.83 -48.66
N LEU A 607 -0.94 -36.71 -48.37
CA LEU A 607 -2.34 -36.65 -47.97
C LEU A 607 -3.20 -36.16 -49.15
N ARG A 608 -4.45 -36.62 -49.20
CA ARG A 608 -5.43 -36.29 -50.24
C ARG A 608 -6.66 -35.66 -49.60
N ASN A 609 -7.44 -34.93 -50.40
CA ASN A 609 -8.70 -34.30 -49.98
C ASN A 609 -8.53 -33.26 -48.86
N ILE A 610 -7.44 -32.49 -48.87
CA ILE A 610 -7.26 -31.38 -47.94
C ILE A 610 -8.10 -30.20 -48.42
N ASN A 611 -9.22 -29.94 -47.76
CA ASN A 611 -10.16 -28.89 -48.15
C ASN A 611 -9.71 -27.53 -47.63
N LEU A 612 -9.49 -26.59 -48.54
CA LEU A 612 -9.11 -25.22 -48.22
C LEU A 612 -10.09 -24.23 -48.85
N THR A 613 -10.28 -23.09 -48.18
CA THR A 613 -11.00 -21.93 -48.73
C THR A 613 -10.03 -20.99 -49.41
N GLY A 614 -10.46 -20.31 -50.48
CA GLY A 614 -9.65 -19.32 -51.17
C GLY A 614 -9.52 -18.03 -50.36
N GLY A 615 -8.34 -17.42 -50.38
CA GLY A 615 -8.01 -16.21 -49.63
C GLY A 615 -6.74 -16.35 -48.79
N GLN A 616 -6.45 -15.31 -48.01
CA GLN A 616 -5.33 -15.33 -47.06
C GLN A 616 -5.77 -16.02 -45.76
N HIS A 617 -4.93 -16.91 -45.25
CA HIS A 617 -5.19 -17.71 -44.06
C HIS A 617 -3.93 -17.81 -43.18
N LYS A 618 -4.12 -18.12 -41.90
CA LYS A 618 -3.05 -18.58 -41.02
C LYS A 618 -3.03 -20.09 -41.00
N LEU A 619 -1.95 -20.67 -41.51
CA LEU A 619 -1.68 -22.09 -41.43
C LEU A 619 -0.77 -22.34 -40.24
N ARG A 620 -1.13 -23.25 -39.33
CA ARG A 620 -0.33 -23.63 -38.17
C ARG A 620 0.01 -25.11 -38.22
N LEU A 621 1.29 -25.43 -38.06
CA LEU A 621 1.73 -26.79 -37.76
C LEU A 621 1.78 -26.97 -36.26
N VAL A 622 1.12 -27.99 -35.74
CA VAL A 622 1.12 -28.33 -34.32
C VAL A 622 1.75 -29.71 -34.14
N PHE A 623 2.82 -29.77 -33.35
CA PHE A 623 3.58 -31.00 -33.17
C PHE A 623 3.04 -31.85 -32.02
N ASP A 624 2.42 -32.97 -32.33
CA ASP A 624 1.75 -33.84 -31.35
C ASP A 624 2.69 -34.85 -30.69
N SER A 625 3.96 -34.88 -31.09
CA SER A 625 4.98 -35.81 -30.58
C SER A 625 6.39 -35.25 -30.74
N ASN A 626 7.31 -35.79 -29.95
CA ASN A 626 8.72 -35.38 -29.98
C ASN A 626 9.46 -35.98 -31.18
N TYR A 627 10.43 -35.24 -31.67
CA TYR A 627 11.48 -35.62 -32.59
C TYR A 627 11.00 -36.06 -33.97
N MET A 628 10.91 -35.10 -34.88
CA MET A 628 10.83 -35.33 -36.32
C MET A 628 11.56 -34.21 -37.03
N ASN A 629 12.08 -34.48 -38.22
CA ASN A 629 12.66 -33.46 -39.08
C ASN A 629 11.71 -33.23 -40.26
N LEU A 630 11.36 -31.97 -40.51
CA LEU A 630 10.48 -31.59 -41.61
C LEU A 630 11.18 -30.55 -42.50
N ASN A 631 11.14 -30.77 -43.81
CA ASN A 631 11.79 -29.90 -44.79
C ASN A 631 10.79 -28.89 -45.36
N TYR A 632 9.84 -29.37 -46.18
CA TYR A 632 8.83 -28.52 -46.80
C TYR A 632 7.46 -29.22 -46.91
N LEU A 633 6.44 -28.40 -47.15
CA LEU A 633 5.11 -28.83 -47.57
C LEU A 633 4.88 -28.45 -49.03
N VAL A 634 4.24 -29.30 -49.81
CA VAL A 634 3.76 -28.96 -51.15
C VAL A 634 2.26 -29.18 -51.24
N PHE A 635 1.52 -28.10 -51.46
CA PHE A 635 0.12 -28.18 -51.84
C PHE A 635 0.03 -28.21 -53.36
N ASN A 636 -0.48 -29.31 -53.91
CA ASN A 636 -0.73 -29.44 -55.33
C ASN A 636 -2.23 -29.32 -55.62
N ASP A 637 -2.58 -28.64 -56.71
CA ASP A 637 -3.93 -28.77 -57.27
C ASP A 637 -4.21 -30.26 -57.46
N GLU A 638 -5.40 -30.71 -57.07
CA GLU A 638 -5.76 -32.11 -57.30
C GLU A 638 -6.01 -32.33 -58.80
N VAL A 639 -4.94 -32.58 -59.54
CA VAL A 639 -5.06 -33.20 -60.85
C VAL A 639 -5.28 -34.69 -60.60
N ILE A 640 -6.49 -35.17 -60.81
CA ILE A 640 -6.76 -36.60 -60.97
C ILE A 640 -6.10 -37.04 -62.28
N THR A 641 -4.78 -37.25 -62.30
CA THR A 641 -4.07 -37.80 -63.47
C THR A 641 -3.83 -39.29 -63.41
N ASP A 642 -4.19 -39.98 -62.33
CA ASP A 642 -4.22 -41.43 -62.33
C ASP A 642 -5.50 -41.93 -61.68
N LEU A 643 -6.46 -42.28 -62.55
CA LEU A 643 -7.35 -43.39 -62.27
C LEU A 643 -6.45 -44.60 -61.97
N LYS A 644 -6.25 -44.91 -60.68
CA LYS A 644 -6.02 -46.30 -60.31
C LYS A 644 -7.13 -47.08 -61.00
N ASP A 645 -6.73 -48.08 -61.78
CA ASP A 645 -7.61 -49.06 -62.39
C ASP A 645 -8.33 -49.82 -61.26
N ASN A 646 -9.33 -49.17 -60.67
CA ASN A 646 -10.41 -49.83 -59.98
C ASN A 646 -11.16 -50.55 -61.09
N LYS A 647 -10.68 -51.74 -61.44
CA LYS A 647 -11.60 -52.78 -61.89
C LYS A 647 -12.68 -52.86 -60.83
N SER A 648 -13.80 -52.21 -61.10
CA SER A 648 -15.06 -52.53 -60.47
C SER A 648 -15.32 -53.99 -60.80
N VAL A 649 -14.96 -54.88 -59.88
CA VAL A 649 -15.35 -56.28 -60.03
C VAL A 649 -16.84 -56.31 -59.70
N ALA A 650 -17.65 -56.13 -60.73
CA ALA A 650 -19.06 -56.40 -60.66
C ALA A 650 -19.22 -57.87 -60.23
N THR A 651 -19.76 -58.10 -59.03
CA THR A 651 -20.19 -59.45 -58.66
C THR A 651 -21.23 -59.89 -59.67
N SER A 652 -20.94 -60.96 -60.42
CA SER A 652 -21.87 -61.47 -61.43
C SER A 652 -22.40 -62.83 -61.03
N LEU A 653 -23.70 -63.03 -61.25
CA LEU A 653 -24.44 -64.23 -60.87
C LEU A 653 -24.87 -64.95 -62.14
N SER A 654 -24.37 -66.17 -62.37
CA SER A 654 -24.73 -66.91 -63.58
C SER A 654 -24.73 -68.44 -63.38
N PRO A 655 -25.68 -69.17 -63.98
CA PRO A 655 -26.93 -68.65 -64.58
C PRO A 655 -27.88 -68.11 -63.50
N ASN A 656 -28.72 -67.11 -63.81
CA ASN A 656 -29.81 -66.67 -62.93
C ASN A 656 -31.00 -66.23 -63.80
N PRO A 657 -32.08 -67.03 -63.92
CA PRO A 657 -32.40 -68.21 -63.09
C PRO A 657 -31.46 -69.41 -63.26
N PHE A 658 -31.31 -70.26 -62.23
CA PHE A 658 -30.46 -71.46 -62.24
C PHE A 658 -31.22 -72.78 -62.06
N GLY A 659 -30.73 -73.82 -62.75
CA GLY A 659 -31.19 -75.20 -62.72
C GLY A 659 -30.48 -76.07 -61.67
N ASN A 660 -30.53 -77.39 -61.85
CA ASN A 660 -29.87 -78.37 -60.98
C ASN A 660 -28.33 -78.22 -60.96
N GLU A 661 -27.77 -77.50 -61.93
CA GLU A 661 -26.35 -77.17 -62.04
C GLU A 661 -25.86 -76.14 -61.01
N GLY A 662 -26.76 -75.51 -60.26
CA GLY A 662 -26.40 -74.54 -59.20
C GLY A 662 -26.13 -73.13 -59.72
N LEU A 663 -25.96 -72.18 -58.79
CA LEU A 663 -25.66 -70.78 -59.08
C LEU A 663 -24.17 -70.51 -58.89
N ARG A 664 -23.51 -69.86 -59.86
CA ARG A 664 -22.14 -69.35 -59.66
C ARG A 664 -22.17 -67.88 -59.26
N ILE A 665 -21.48 -67.60 -58.17
CA ILE A 665 -21.16 -66.26 -57.69
C ILE A 665 -19.74 -65.97 -58.15
N ASN A 666 -19.59 -65.10 -59.15
CA ASN A 666 -18.27 -64.64 -59.56
C ASN A 666 -17.96 -63.33 -58.83
N HIS A 667 -17.14 -63.43 -57.79
CA HIS A 667 -16.63 -62.33 -56.97
C HIS A 667 -15.10 -62.38 -56.99
N ILE A 668 -14.41 -61.33 -56.54
CA ILE A 668 -12.94 -61.35 -56.37
C ILE A 668 -12.62 -60.94 -54.94
N GLY A 669 -11.81 -61.73 -54.25
CA GLY A 669 -11.44 -61.57 -52.85
C GLY A 669 -12.33 -62.38 -51.90
N ASP A 670 -12.06 -62.22 -50.59
CA ASP A 670 -12.84 -62.84 -49.52
C ASP A 670 -14.20 -62.17 -49.37
N PHE A 671 -15.26 -62.98 -49.34
CA PHE A 671 -16.61 -62.50 -49.07
C PHE A 671 -17.39 -63.49 -48.23
N LYS A 672 -18.39 -62.98 -47.50
CA LYS A 672 -19.44 -63.82 -46.91
C LYS A 672 -20.66 -63.78 -47.79
N PHE A 673 -21.33 -64.92 -47.94
CA PHE A 673 -22.61 -64.98 -48.62
C PHE A 673 -23.69 -65.58 -47.72
N ARG A 674 -24.93 -65.16 -47.93
CA ARG A 674 -26.12 -65.72 -47.28
C ARG A 674 -27.29 -65.69 -48.25
N ILE A 675 -27.99 -66.82 -48.38
CA ILE A 675 -29.19 -66.98 -49.18
C ILE A 675 -30.37 -67.14 -48.24
N THR A 676 -31.41 -66.34 -48.47
CA THR A 676 -32.65 -66.38 -47.70
C THR A 676 -33.86 -66.55 -48.60
N ASP A 677 -34.89 -67.24 -48.12
CA ASP A 677 -36.20 -67.22 -48.78
C ASP A 677 -36.89 -65.86 -48.60
N MET A 678 -38.04 -65.65 -49.25
CA MET A 678 -38.79 -64.39 -49.18
C MET A 678 -39.40 -64.11 -47.79
N GLN A 679 -39.37 -65.08 -46.88
CA GLN A 679 -39.80 -64.96 -45.48
C GLN A 679 -38.60 -64.68 -44.55
N GLY A 680 -37.37 -64.67 -45.07
CA GLY A 680 -36.15 -64.38 -44.33
C GLY A 680 -35.48 -65.61 -43.69
N ALA A 681 -35.95 -66.83 -43.96
CA ALA A 681 -35.30 -68.04 -43.47
C ALA A 681 -33.98 -68.29 -44.24
N ILE A 682 -32.91 -68.60 -43.52
CA ILE A 682 -31.58 -68.84 -44.10
C ILE A 682 -31.55 -70.23 -44.73
N MET A 683 -31.31 -70.26 -46.03
CA MET A 683 -31.21 -71.49 -46.82
C MET A 683 -29.77 -71.98 -46.92
N GLU A 684 -28.82 -71.06 -47.02
CA GLU A 684 -27.40 -71.34 -47.08
C GLU A 684 -26.61 -70.09 -46.66
N GLU A 685 -25.51 -70.24 -45.95
CA GLU A 685 -24.55 -69.16 -45.71
C GLU A 685 -23.13 -69.70 -45.56
N GLY A 686 -22.14 -68.87 -45.86
CA GLY A 686 -20.75 -69.28 -45.81
C GLY A 686 -19.78 -68.14 -46.08
N LYS A 687 -18.48 -68.46 -45.95
CA LYS A 687 -17.39 -67.61 -46.44
C LYS A 687 -16.79 -68.25 -47.68
N ALA A 688 -16.46 -67.44 -48.67
CA ALA A 688 -15.85 -67.89 -49.91
C ALA A 688 -14.78 -66.89 -50.35
N PHE A 689 -13.92 -67.36 -51.25
CA PHE A 689 -12.89 -66.56 -51.89
C PHE A 689 -13.07 -66.70 -53.41
N ASP A 690 -13.09 -65.58 -54.12
CA ASP A 690 -13.30 -65.48 -55.57
C ASP A 690 -14.61 -66.13 -56.09
N ASN A 691 -14.52 -67.08 -57.03
CA ASN A 691 -15.70 -67.70 -57.65
C ASN A 691 -16.22 -68.84 -56.78
N TYR A 692 -17.49 -68.78 -56.39
CA TYR A 692 -18.13 -69.80 -55.54
C TYR A 692 -19.37 -70.39 -56.22
N SER A 693 -19.61 -71.69 -56.05
CA SER A 693 -20.81 -72.37 -56.55
C SER A 693 -21.70 -72.78 -55.39
N VAL A 694 -22.94 -72.30 -55.41
CA VAL A 694 -23.96 -72.62 -54.41
C VAL A 694 -24.56 -73.99 -54.75
N ASN A 695 -24.61 -74.90 -53.77
CA ASN A 695 -25.04 -76.29 -53.99
C ASN A 695 -26.56 -76.40 -54.19
N SER A 696 -26.97 -77.29 -55.10
CA SER A 696 -28.27 -77.32 -55.79
C SER A 696 -29.50 -77.80 -55.00
N ASN A 697 -29.54 -77.66 -53.68
CA ASN A 697 -30.62 -78.21 -52.83
C ASN A 697 -31.78 -77.24 -52.52
N LEU A 698 -31.85 -76.10 -53.21
CA LEU A 698 -32.96 -75.16 -53.11
C LEU A 698 -34.16 -75.65 -53.94
N PHE A 699 -35.37 -75.55 -53.38
CA PHE A 699 -36.62 -75.78 -54.12
C PHE A 699 -36.82 -74.69 -55.19
N PRO A 700 -37.59 -74.95 -56.27
CA PRO A 700 -37.94 -73.90 -57.23
C PRO A 700 -38.61 -72.69 -56.55
N GLY A 701 -38.08 -71.49 -56.77
CA GLY A 701 -38.49 -70.31 -56.03
C GLY A 701 -37.59 -69.08 -56.22
N ILE A 702 -38.00 -67.96 -55.62
CA ILE A 702 -37.22 -66.71 -55.58
C ILE A 702 -36.55 -66.60 -54.21
N TYR A 703 -35.26 -66.28 -54.21
CA TYR A 703 -34.44 -66.10 -53.01
C TYR A 703 -33.67 -64.78 -53.06
N LEU A 704 -33.21 -64.31 -51.90
CA LEU A 704 -32.33 -63.16 -51.76
C LEU A 704 -30.93 -63.62 -51.34
N LEU A 705 -29.94 -63.31 -52.15
CA LEU A 705 -28.51 -63.52 -51.87
C LEU A 705 -27.91 -62.21 -51.36
N SER A 706 -27.34 -62.20 -50.16
CA SER A 706 -26.50 -61.11 -49.68
C SER A 706 -25.03 -61.48 -49.79
N ILE A 707 -24.21 -60.54 -50.27
CA ILE A 707 -22.74 -60.61 -50.29
C ILE A 707 -22.20 -59.51 -49.39
N GLU A 708 -21.36 -59.88 -48.43
CA GLU A 708 -20.68 -58.97 -47.50
C GLU A 708 -19.17 -59.03 -47.72
N ASP A 709 -18.57 -57.89 -48.07
CA ASP A 709 -17.12 -57.68 -48.22
C ASP A 709 -16.68 -56.35 -47.60
N ASN A 710 -15.41 -55.96 -47.82
CA ASN A 710 -14.86 -54.69 -47.34
C ASN A 710 -15.52 -53.43 -47.93
N LEU A 711 -16.35 -53.58 -48.97
CA LEU A 711 -17.15 -52.52 -49.58
C LEU A 711 -18.59 -52.48 -49.03
N GLY A 712 -18.94 -53.37 -48.10
CA GLY A 712 -20.25 -53.43 -47.43
C GLY A 712 -21.14 -54.58 -47.91
N ILE A 713 -22.43 -54.55 -47.52
CA ILE A 713 -23.40 -55.61 -47.82
C ILE A 713 -24.22 -55.23 -49.06
N ARG A 714 -24.27 -56.12 -50.06
CA ARG A 714 -25.08 -55.97 -51.28
C ARG A 714 -26.04 -57.14 -51.43
N PHE A 715 -27.23 -56.89 -51.96
CA PHE A 715 -28.29 -57.89 -52.11
C PHE A 715 -28.62 -58.13 -53.59
N TYR A 716 -28.85 -59.39 -53.92
CA TYR A 716 -29.18 -59.85 -55.26
C TYR A 716 -30.39 -60.78 -55.21
N LYS A 717 -31.32 -60.60 -56.14
CA LYS A 717 -32.42 -61.55 -56.36
C LYS A 717 -31.91 -62.73 -57.17
N ILE A 718 -32.07 -63.95 -56.67
CA ILE A 718 -31.75 -65.19 -57.39
C ILE A 718 -33.00 -66.04 -57.56
N VAL A 719 -33.11 -66.75 -58.68
CA VAL A 719 -34.30 -67.53 -59.04
C VAL A 719 -33.87 -68.96 -59.34
N ARG A 720 -34.42 -69.93 -58.59
CA ARG A 720 -34.27 -71.36 -58.85
C ARG A 720 -35.44 -71.84 -59.72
N GLN A 721 -35.16 -72.40 -60.89
CA GLN A 721 -36.17 -73.01 -61.76
C GLN A 721 -36.48 -74.45 -61.40
#